data_AF-A0A1Q6GBQ0-F1
#
_entry.id   AF-A0A1Q6GBQ0-F1
#
_cell.length_a   1.000
_cell.length_b   1.000
_cell.length_c   1.000
_cell.angle_alpha   90.00
_cell.angle_beta   90.00
_cell.angle_gamma   90.00
#
_symmetry.space_group_name_H-M   'P 1'
#
loop_
_entity.id
_entity.type
_entity.pdbx_description
1 polymer ?
#
loop_
_entity_poly.entity_id
_entity_poly.type
_entity_poly.pdbx_seq_one_letter_code
_entity_poly.pdbx_strand_id
1 'polypeptide(L)'
;MNRNFLLKGCLAGILGLATQLVIAQTFDNEKVTATWGMSGGVNEPSQAVVSNEHAFSTTAFVLGGEMNFSKQQEYKGLDENLSMNTYKPSAQMSGATDGYDLIYSIKPAKGLTFQPGQISFKMGVFGTGGGMVDVYLKYADGTKKTVAGTIKPNRSGTSVNATECTYDLGSMSATDEELSLIISVYSLANNKEIGFSNVMVTGTVNGTAVEVPQYNVATSMEPESAGTVNQMPAGSLMDEDTKVTVTAFPKFGFHFVNWVDNSGKEVSAENPYSFVVKSNTSLKAVFREVNTYTFSTRCINDLEMQIGSVTLNPEPTEGKYEEGVIVTATANELPITRFLNWEDDFENSSVTTTERSVTVKQNTELIANYEIQDFIAAYNSDKAEIWANKGNYPFAADYTWDSERNATASVVKVNDGSSLNGNSSGTPVVRMRKGAVISSVNGLYMNGYRSTDVAMQIQFSTRNFTTVRFTAALVAKNAATVNWKVLYSTDGTIYKPVTNNNEELIYKLVNGLATSVDFELPGEEVADKEMVYIRFTGTGDEVLNDNNGEYNFDKVDSESGLNYTDHSETGLGNIYVFGTPVVEEDHEAPAIKAIAPADKATGVSASGKITISYSERIQAGTGEATLTGNGKTITLEPEYGSSSVSFRYVNLAYASTYTLALPEGYVTDRSGNKAPAVSSSFTVMERIKPEARLFNAIVDQSLEVSVMPTSTAIGQYKTIQEAIDAVPVTNNKPWLIFIKAGYYNDLNNRTFSTEKYTWEDQSGKLSASEDSRIIVVDRPFVHLIGEDVNKVTIAQDRIAGSNAADKSQPWYNVAEGATVVIKSNDFYAENLTIDNEWWTKYEGNETRGPQALSLYVEADRVAFNNCRIRSYQDTYLSPKTGNTNTGNNQPHYYDRNYFRNTMIEGAVDFIYGGGDVYFDNCTLNIVRESGGYIVAPSHYTDLKDNQGNITQVSTRWGYVFKNTKITAPVGKEDKTQVYFGRPWHNEPKTVFIDTECRVKPYDGYWYPTMGAVPALWAVYNIWDKNGYKMSETSIEDYWYESNGETIRGKAKNFLTDEEAASYTLENVLSGDGSDATTGVWNPLPMVEQTAKPVISGIEGTATFGWTADEYAICYVININGKVAGFTTETHYEANLNDVVTVQSVNEYGALSEASDEFIVGSIGTGVENTTLENNISVIGGKGTISVRGIETATDIKIYGINGTLVQSLEVHRNVSLSVPAGQYILKANNSVSKVLVY
;
A
#
# COMPACT_ATOMS: atom_id res chain seq x y z
N MET A 1 -17.18 -58.41 -13.11
CA MET A 1 -18.18 -58.85 -14.11
C MET A 1 -19.44 -59.28 -13.38
N ASN A 2 -20.54 -58.53 -13.53
CA ASN A 2 -21.86 -58.95 -13.07
C ASN A 2 -22.89 -58.59 -14.16
N ARG A 3 -23.49 -59.63 -14.75
CA ARG A 3 -24.45 -59.58 -15.87
C ARG A 3 -25.79 -59.02 -15.38
N ASN A 4 -25.94 -57.70 -15.27
CA ASN A 4 -27.27 -57.06 -15.10
C ASN A 4 -27.37 -55.65 -15.72
N PHE A 5 -26.32 -55.13 -16.35
CA PHE A 5 -26.34 -53.80 -17.00
C PHE A 5 -26.79 -53.80 -18.47
N LEU A 6 -27.04 -54.96 -19.07
CA LEU A 6 -27.37 -55.08 -20.49
C LEU A 6 -28.88 -55.12 -20.81
N LEU A 7 -29.77 -54.90 -19.84
CA LEU A 7 -31.23 -54.91 -20.07
C LEU A 7 -31.96 -53.57 -19.93
N LYS A 8 -31.28 -52.46 -19.60
CA LYS A 8 -31.92 -51.12 -19.55
C LYS A 8 -31.66 -50.25 -20.77
N GLY A 9 -30.80 -50.67 -21.71
CA GLY A 9 -30.46 -49.92 -22.92
C GLY A 9 -31.26 -50.26 -24.19
N CYS A 10 -32.30 -51.10 -24.12
CA CYS A 10 -33.03 -51.57 -25.31
C CYS A 10 -34.56 -51.49 -25.19
N LEU A 11 -35.10 -50.61 -24.33
CA LEU A 11 -36.56 -50.39 -24.23
C LEU A 11 -36.99 -48.92 -24.35
N ALA A 12 -36.17 -48.07 -24.99
CA ALA A 12 -36.54 -46.69 -25.35
C ALA A 12 -36.62 -46.47 -26.88
N GLY A 13 -36.62 -47.56 -27.67
CA GLY A 13 -36.63 -47.51 -29.14
C GLY A 13 -37.97 -47.82 -29.79
N ILE A 14 -38.99 -48.30 -29.07
CA ILE A 14 -40.27 -48.69 -29.66
C ILE A 14 -41.39 -48.46 -28.64
N LEU A 15 -41.93 -47.25 -28.59
CA LEU A 15 -43.31 -46.98 -28.15
C LEU A 15 -43.71 -45.57 -28.62
N GLY A 16 -44.61 -45.56 -29.61
CA GLY A 16 -45.65 -44.55 -29.86
C GLY A 16 -45.29 -43.06 -29.76
N LEU A 17 -45.13 -42.45 -30.93
CA LEU A 17 -45.65 -41.11 -31.21
C LEU A 17 -47.05 -40.93 -30.60
N ALA A 18 -47.17 -40.07 -29.59
CA ALA A 18 -48.41 -39.41 -29.25
C ALA A 18 -48.08 -38.09 -28.55
N THR A 19 -48.40 -36.97 -29.19
CA THR A 19 -48.69 -35.72 -28.48
C THR A 19 -49.75 -36.02 -27.41
N GLN A 20 -49.41 -35.84 -26.13
CA GLN A 20 -50.38 -35.98 -25.05
C GLN A 20 -51.27 -34.73 -25.03
N LEU A 21 -52.54 -34.92 -25.38
CA LEU A 21 -53.59 -33.91 -25.19
C LEU A 21 -54.00 -33.87 -23.72
N VAL A 22 -53.71 -32.76 -23.04
CA VAL A 22 -54.19 -32.47 -21.68
C VAL A 22 -55.57 -31.80 -21.77
N ILE A 23 -56.55 -32.28 -21.01
CA ILE A 23 -57.91 -31.72 -20.99
C ILE A 23 -57.84 -30.31 -20.37
N ALA A 24 -58.36 -29.29 -21.07
CA ALA A 24 -58.37 -27.91 -20.60
C ALA A 24 -59.09 -27.78 -19.23
N GLN A 25 -58.38 -27.28 -18.22
CA GLN A 25 -58.92 -27.01 -16.88
C GLN A 25 -58.98 -25.49 -16.64
N THR A 26 -60.12 -25.01 -16.13
CA THR A 26 -60.33 -23.62 -15.70
C THR A 26 -60.17 -23.52 -14.19
N PHE A 27 -59.46 -22.49 -13.73
CA PHE A 27 -59.18 -22.18 -12.33
C PHE A 27 -59.77 -20.82 -11.98
N ASP A 28 -60.46 -20.72 -10.84
CA ASP A 28 -60.94 -19.46 -10.25
C ASP A 28 -60.29 -19.25 -8.88
N ASN A 29 -59.15 -18.57 -8.88
CA ASN A 29 -58.33 -18.28 -7.70
C ASN A 29 -58.10 -19.50 -6.79
N GLU A 30 -57.94 -20.68 -7.39
CA GLU A 30 -57.79 -21.92 -6.65
C GLU A 30 -56.42 -21.98 -5.98
N LYS A 31 -56.39 -22.43 -4.71
CA LYS A 31 -55.14 -22.60 -3.97
C LYS A 31 -54.32 -23.74 -4.54
N VAL A 32 -53.05 -23.47 -4.81
CA VAL A 32 -52.08 -24.47 -5.25
C VAL A 32 -50.79 -24.41 -4.44
N THR A 33 -50.14 -25.56 -4.36
CA THR A 33 -48.88 -25.76 -3.63
C THR A 33 -47.89 -26.49 -4.52
N ALA A 34 -46.66 -26.00 -4.60
CA ALA A 34 -45.50 -26.71 -5.14
C ALA A 34 -44.57 -27.09 -3.98
N THR A 35 -44.24 -28.38 -3.85
CA THR A 35 -43.37 -28.89 -2.78
C THR A 35 -42.18 -29.65 -3.35
N TRP A 36 -40.96 -29.17 -3.09
CA TRP A 36 -39.74 -29.91 -3.37
C TRP A 36 -39.38 -30.78 -2.18
N GLY A 37 -39.40 -32.09 -2.40
CA GLY A 37 -39.13 -33.10 -1.38
C GLY A 37 -37.64 -33.16 -1.04
N MET A 38 -37.24 -32.45 0.01
CA MET A 38 -35.86 -32.44 0.51
C MET A 38 -35.65 -33.42 1.67
N SER A 39 -36.65 -34.24 2.01
CA SER A 39 -36.62 -35.17 3.14
C SER A 39 -36.81 -36.66 2.76
N GLY A 40 -36.89 -37.01 1.47
CA GLY A 40 -37.39 -38.32 1.00
C GLY A 40 -36.46 -39.29 0.25
N GLY A 41 -35.17 -39.00 0.02
CA GLY A 41 -34.27 -39.95 -0.66
C GLY A 41 -32.83 -39.46 -0.87
N VAL A 42 -31.97 -40.29 -1.48
CA VAL A 42 -30.54 -40.03 -1.79
C VAL A 42 -30.29 -39.09 -2.99
N ASN A 43 -31.33 -38.60 -3.65
CA ASN A 43 -31.24 -37.76 -4.85
C ASN A 43 -31.92 -36.40 -4.62
N GLU A 44 -31.43 -35.36 -5.29
CA GLU A 44 -32.08 -34.05 -5.34
C GLU A 44 -33.44 -34.14 -6.08
N PRO A 45 -34.48 -33.42 -5.62
CA PRO A 45 -35.71 -33.33 -6.38
C PRO A 45 -35.45 -32.49 -7.62
N SER A 46 -35.63 -33.02 -8.83
CA SER A 46 -35.53 -32.20 -10.05
C SER A 46 -36.76 -31.32 -10.27
N GLN A 47 -37.91 -31.71 -9.72
CA GLN A 47 -39.21 -31.06 -9.86
C GLN A 47 -39.99 -31.07 -8.54
N ALA A 48 -40.97 -30.18 -8.42
CA ALA A 48 -41.88 -30.14 -7.28
C ALA A 48 -43.02 -31.16 -7.44
N VAL A 49 -43.49 -31.72 -6.32
CA VAL A 49 -44.82 -32.32 -6.24
C VAL A 49 -45.83 -31.18 -6.13
N VAL A 50 -46.73 -31.08 -7.10
CA VAL A 50 -47.74 -30.01 -7.16
C VAL A 50 -49.10 -30.53 -6.71
N SER A 51 -49.89 -29.68 -6.04
CA SER A 51 -51.23 -30.05 -5.56
C SER A 51 -52.26 -30.19 -6.69
N ASN A 52 -51.99 -29.61 -7.85
CA ASN A 52 -52.75 -29.80 -9.09
C ASN A 52 -51.75 -29.81 -10.27
N GLU A 53 -51.73 -30.90 -11.03
CA GLU A 53 -50.81 -31.14 -12.15
C GLU A 53 -51.03 -30.21 -13.35
N HIS A 54 -52.19 -29.55 -13.45
CA HIS A 54 -52.52 -28.61 -14.52
C HIS A 54 -52.22 -27.14 -14.17
N ALA A 55 -51.78 -26.85 -12.93
CA ALA A 55 -51.54 -25.48 -12.48
C ALA A 55 -50.21 -24.90 -12.98
N PHE A 56 -49.21 -25.75 -13.21
CA PHE A 56 -47.86 -25.34 -13.60
C PHE A 56 -47.40 -26.13 -14.82
N SER A 57 -46.84 -25.44 -15.83
CA SER A 57 -46.24 -26.06 -17.01
C SER A 57 -44.91 -26.71 -16.67
N THR A 58 -44.11 -26.05 -15.82
CA THR A 58 -42.84 -26.58 -15.34
C THR A 58 -42.61 -26.21 -13.88
N THR A 59 -42.02 -27.12 -13.12
CA THR A 59 -41.38 -26.83 -11.84
C THR A 59 -39.96 -27.36 -11.88
N ALA A 60 -39.03 -26.64 -11.25
CA ALA A 60 -37.60 -26.96 -11.34
C ALA A 60 -36.91 -26.71 -10.01
N PHE A 61 -35.86 -27.50 -9.75
CA PHE A 61 -34.86 -27.19 -8.75
C PHE A 61 -33.48 -27.25 -9.40
N VAL A 62 -32.66 -26.24 -9.11
CA VAL A 62 -31.30 -26.12 -9.61
C VAL A 62 -30.39 -25.78 -8.44
N LEU A 63 -29.34 -26.57 -8.29
CA LEU A 63 -28.25 -26.29 -7.38
C LEU A 63 -27.20 -25.42 -8.09
N GLY A 64 -26.76 -24.32 -7.46
CA GLY A 64 -25.72 -23.45 -7.97
C GLY A 64 -24.40 -24.21 -8.18
N GLY A 65 -23.60 -23.79 -9.16
CA GLY A 65 -22.41 -24.52 -9.61
C GLY A 65 -21.34 -24.72 -8.52
N GLU A 66 -21.32 -23.86 -7.50
CA GLU A 66 -20.39 -23.91 -6.38
C GLU A 66 -20.97 -24.61 -5.14
N MET A 67 -22.21 -25.13 -5.25
CA MET A 67 -22.85 -25.92 -4.22
C MET A 67 -22.84 -27.40 -4.62
N ASN A 68 -22.57 -28.27 -3.65
CA ASN A 68 -22.59 -29.71 -3.83
C ASN A 68 -23.59 -30.34 -2.88
N PHE A 69 -24.49 -31.18 -3.41
CA PHE A 69 -25.26 -32.10 -2.57
C PHE A 69 -24.29 -33.04 -1.85
N SER A 70 -24.41 -33.10 -0.52
CA SER A 70 -23.57 -33.96 0.30
C SER A 70 -24.27 -35.29 0.58
N LYS A 71 -25.38 -35.23 1.30
CA LYS A 71 -26.15 -36.40 1.76
C LYS A 71 -27.46 -35.95 2.40
N GLN A 72 -28.35 -36.91 2.62
CA GLN A 72 -29.47 -36.76 3.54
C GLN A 72 -29.05 -37.11 4.97
N GLN A 73 -29.49 -36.32 5.96
CA GLN A 73 -29.24 -36.58 7.38
C GLN A 73 -30.30 -35.95 8.29
N GLU A 74 -30.48 -36.53 9.47
CA GLU A 74 -31.40 -36.02 10.49
C GLU A 74 -30.82 -34.84 11.27
N TYR A 75 -31.64 -33.80 11.46
CA TYR A 75 -31.32 -32.68 12.34
C TYR A 75 -31.42 -33.13 13.81
N LYS A 76 -30.31 -33.03 14.55
CA LYS A 76 -30.23 -33.47 15.95
C LYS A 76 -30.58 -32.32 16.88
N GLY A 77 -31.86 -32.11 17.17
CA GLY A 77 -32.33 -31.05 18.05
C GLY A 77 -33.65 -31.38 18.73
N LEU A 78 -34.49 -30.35 18.96
CA LEU A 78 -35.82 -30.53 19.53
C LEU A 78 -36.88 -30.97 18.49
N ASP A 79 -36.61 -30.81 17.19
CA ASP A 79 -37.47 -31.34 16.13
C ASP A 79 -37.28 -32.87 15.99
N GLU A 80 -38.24 -33.65 16.49
CA GLU A 80 -38.21 -35.11 16.36
C GLU A 80 -38.33 -35.56 14.89
N ASN A 81 -37.43 -36.43 14.44
CA ASN A 81 -37.44 -37.08 13.11
C ASN A 81 -37.36 -36.14 11.89
N LEU A 82 -36.75 -34.96 12.04
CA LEU A 82 -36.58 -34.01 10.93
C LEU A 82 -35.41 -34.40 10.02
N SER A 83 -35.72 -35.04 8.88
CA SER A 83 -34.74 -35.37 7.82
C SER A 83 -34.54 -34.20 6.85
N MET A 84 -33.28 -33.92 6.50
CA MET A 84 -32.89 -32.82 5.60
C MET A 84 -31.87 -33.29 4.55
N ASN A 85 -32.00 -32.78 3.33
CA ASN A 85 -30.94 -32.81 2.32
C ASN A 85 -29.92 -31.73 2.64
N THR A 86 -28.64 -32.09 2.60
CA THR A 86 -27.56 -31.20 3.02
C THR A 86 -26.58 -30.91 1.91
N TYR A 87 -26.06 -29.67 1.93
CA TYR A 87 -25.26 -29.10 0.86
C TYR A 87 -23.98 -28.49 1.42
N LYS A 88 -22.91 -28.54 0.62
CA LYS A 88 -21.60 -27.97 0.93
C LYS A 88 -21.21 -26.95 -0.13
N PRO A 89 -20.66 -25.80 0.25
CA PRO A 89 -20.08 -24.87 -0.69
C PRO A 89 -18.65 -25.34 -1.06
N SER A 90 -18.19 -25.03 -2.27
CA SER A 90 -16.82 -25.32 -2.72
C SER A 90 -15.78 -24.48 -1.96
N ALA A 91 -16.11 -23.21 -1.67
CA ALA A 91 -15.34 -22.30 -0.82
C ALA A 91 -16.25 -21.53 0.16
N GLN A 92 -15.65 -20.92 1.19
CA GLN A 92 -16.38 -20.08 2.13
C GLN A 92 -16.48 -18.64 1.59
N MET A 93 -17.68 -18.22 1.21
CA MET A 93 -17.93 -16.85 0.78
C MET A 93 -18.27 -15.93 1.95
N SER A 94 -17.85 -14.67 1.91
CA SER A 94 -18.17 -13.67 2.95
C SER A 94 -19.60 -13.12 2.83
N GLY A 95 -20.20 -13.18 1.65
CA GLY A 95 -21.56 -12.70 1.34
C GLY A 95 -22.27 -13.59 0.30
N ALA A 96 -23.57 -13.34 0.09
CA ALA A 96 -24.33 -14.03 -0.96
C ALA A 96 -23.67 -13.80 -2.32
N THR A 97 -23.22 -14.88 -2.95
CA THR A 97 -22.46 -14.88 -4.20
C THR A 97 -23.13 -15.82 -5.19
N ASP A 98 -23.26 -15.39 -6.44
CA ASP A 98 -23.85 -16.21 -7.49
C ASP A 98 -23.09 -17.54 -7.62
N GLY A 99 -23.85 -18.64 -7.76
CA GLY A 99 -23.29 -20.00 -7.81
C GLY A 99 -23.32 -20.71 -6.45
N TYR A 100 -23.52 -19.99 -5.35
CA TYR A 100 -23.70 -20.54 -3.99
C TYR A 100 -25.18 -20.68 -3.59
N ASP A 101 -26.05 -20.95 -4.58
CA ASP A 101 -27.50 -20.82 -4.47
C ASP A 101 -28.25 -22.16 -4.55
N LEU A 102 -29.44 -22.20 -3.94
CA LEU A 102 -30.47 -23.22 -4.19
C LEU A 102 -31.67 -22.52 -4.85
N ILE A 103 -32.00 -22.90 -6.08
CA ILE A 103 -32.97 -22.19 -6.92
C ILE A 103 -34.18 -23.10 -7.17
N TYR A 104 -35.38 -22.61 -6.84
CA TYR A 104 -36.65 -23.32 -6.97
C TYR A 104 -37.58 -22.52 -7.87
N SER A 105 -37.91 -23.04 -9.05
CA SER A 105 -38.66 -22.30 -10.06
C SER A 105 -40.02 -22.92 -10.34
N ILE A 106 -41.02 -22.07 -10.55
CA ILE A 106 -42.36 -22.46 -11.03
C ILE A 106 -42.74 -21.60 -12.22
N LYS A 107 -43.35 -22.23 -13.24
CA LYS A 107 -43.97 -21.55 -14.35
C LYS A 107 -45.44 -21.96 -14.44
N PRO A 108 -46.39 -21.02 -14.38
CA PRO A 108 -47.81 -21.33 -14.57
C PRO A 108 -48.07 -22.02 -15.91
N ALA A 109 -49.09 -22.87 -16.01
CA ALA A 109 -49.50 -23.40 -17.30
C ALA A 109 -49.96 -22.24 -18.21
N LYS A 110 -49.72 -22.35 -19.53
CA LYS A 110 -50.05 -21.28 -20.47
C LYS A 110 -51.54 -20.91 -20.36
N GLY A 111 -51.85 -19.62 -20.24
CA GLY A 111 -53.23 -19.14 -20.01
C GLY A 111 -53.68 -19.07 -18.55
N LEU A 112 -52.80 -19.42 -17.60
CA LEU A 112 -52.99 -19.22 -16.16
C LEU A 112 -52.07 -18.11 -15.64
N THR A 113 -52.52 -17.42 -14.61
CA THR A 113 -51.71 -16.48 -13.81
C THR A 113 -51.59 -17.03 -12.39
N PHE A 114 -50.38 -17.03 -11.83
CA PHE A 114 -50.09 -17.41 -10.46
C PHE A 114 -49.85 -16.18 -9.59
N GLN A 115 -50.58 -16.08 -8.48
CA GLN A 115 -50.35 -15.09 -7.43
C GLN A 115 -49.61 -15.78 -6.27
N PRO A 116 -48.36 -15.39 -5.98
CA PRO A 116 -47.61 -15.93 -4.85
C PRO A 116 -48.33 -15.67 -3.52
N GLY A 117 -48.36 -16.69 -2.65
CA GLY A 117 -49.00 -16.66 -1.34
C GLY A 117 -47.97 -16.73 -0.22
N GLN A 118 -47.32 -17.86 0.00
CA GLN A 118 -46.36 -18.04 1.10
C GLN A 118 -45.28 -19.04 0.74
N ILE A 119 -44.07 -18.84 1.26
CA ILE A 119 -43.01 -19.86 1.27
C ILE A 119 -42.80 -20.41 2.68
N SER A 120 -42.51 -21.71 2.78
CA SER A 120 -42.18 -22.35 4.06
C SER A 120 -41.14 -23.45 3.91
N PHE A 121 -40.14 -23.45 4.79
CA PHE A 121 -39.14 -24.51 4.94
C PHE A 121 -38.44 -24.40 6.32
N LYS A 122 -37.73 -25.45 6.73
CA LYS A 122 -36.82 -25.45 7.88
C LYS A 122 -35.39 -25.63 7.42
N MET A 123 -34.44 -25.05 8.13
CA MET A 123 -33.02 -25.20 7.83
C MET A 123 -32.15 -25.33 9.09
N GLY A 124 -30.96 -25.91 8.93
CA GLY A 124 -29.99 -26.02 10.01
C GLY A 124 -28.58 -26.29 9.53
N VAL A 125 -27.57 -25.89 10.30
CA VAL A 125 -26.16 -26.14 10.00
C VAL A 125 -25.63 -27.35 10.78
N PHE A 126 -24.81 -28.16 10.13
CA PHE A 126 -24.26 -29.40 10.67
C PHE A 126 -22.76 -29.22 10.92
N GLY A 127 -22.40 -29.03 12.20
CA GLY A 127 -21.03 -28.79 12.67
C GLY A 127 -20.79 -27.37 13.20
N THR A 128 -19.57 -27.07 13.64
CA THR A 128 -19.09 -25.72 13.98
C THR A 128 -18.41 -25.10 12.76
N GLY A 129 -18.90 -23.98 12.22
CA GLY A 129 -18.24 -23.30 11.09
C GLY A 129 -19.12 -22.34 10.27
N GLY A 130 -19.99 -21.57 10.93
CA GLY A 130 -20.78 -20.52 10.29
C GLY A 130 -21.99 -21.02 9.48
N GLY A 131 -22.46 -20.18 8.56
CA GLY A 131 -23.66 -20.36 7.74
C GLY A 131 -24.64 -19.20 7.90
N MET A 132 -24.87 -18.48 6.81
CA MET A 132 -25.84 -17.41 6.65
C MET A 132 -26.63 -17.66 5.37
N VAL A 133 -27.90 -17.23 5.37
CA VAL A 133 -28.82 -17.44 4.25
C VAL A 133 -29.58 -16.17 3.92
N ASP A 134 -29.61 -15.85 2.63
CA ASP A 134 -30.52 -14.88 2.05
C ASP A 134 -31.56 -15.59 1.18
N VAL A 135 -32.78 -15.05 1.16
CA VAL A 135 -33.91 -15.58 0.40
C VAL A 135 -34.45 -14.50 -0.52
N TYR A 136 -34.51 -14.80 -1.81
CA TYR A 136 -34.95 -13.90 -2.85
C TYR A 136 -36.07 -14.52 -3.69
N LEU A 137 -36.91 -13.65 -4.27
CA LEU A 137 -37.86 -14.00 -5.31
C LEU A 137 -37.45 -13.29 -6.60
N LYS A 138 -37.19 -14.05 -7.66
CA LYS A 138 -36.75 -13.56 -8.97
C LYS A 138 -37.83 -13.81 -10.02
N TYR A 139 -38.22 -12.77 -10.74
CA TYR A 139 -39.17 -12.83 -11.85
C TYR A 139 -38.44 -13.06 -13.17
N ALA A 140 -39.18 -13.52 -14.19
CA ALA A 140 -38.65 -13.81 -15.53
C ALA A 140 -37.97 -12.61 -16.23
N ASP A 141 -38.34 -11.37 -15.87
CA ASP A 141 -37.71 -10.14 -16.36
C ASP A 141 -36.35 -9.84 -15.71
N GLY A 142 -35.92 -10.66 -14.75
CA GLY A 142 -34.68 -10.50 -14.00
C GLY A 142 -34.86 -9.76 -12.67
N THR A 143 -36.03 -9.19 -12.39
CA THR A 143 -36.31 -8.48 -11.14
C THR A 143 -36.14 -9.42 -9.95
N LYS A 144 -35.15 -9.15 -9.09
CA LYS A 144 -34.86 -9.89 -7.86
C LYS A 144 -35.34 -9.07 -6.65
N LYS A 145 -36.29 -9.61 -5.89
CA LYS A 145 -36.81 -9.01 -4.65
C LYS A 145 -36.35 -9.81 -3.44
N THR A 146 -35.79 -9.15 -2.44
CA THR A 146 -35.43 -9.78 -1.16
C THR A 146 -36.69 -10.16 -0.40
N VAL A 147 -36.80 -11.41 -0.01
CA VAL A 147 -37.85 -11.94 0.87
C VAL A 147 -37.38 -11.89 2.32
N ALA A 148 -36.14 -12.32 2.57
CA ALA A 148 -35.47 -12.24 3.86
C ALA A 148 -33.95 -12.29 3.67
N GLY A 149 -33.18 -11.70 4.58
CA GLY A 149 -31.72 -11.68 4.49
C GLY A 149 -31.04 -11.83 5.84
N THR A 150 -29.75 -12.18 5.82
CA THR A 150 -28.89 -12.34 7.00
C THR A 150 -29.45 -13.37 7.99
N ILE A 151 -30.10 -14.42 7.47
CA ILE A 151 -30.70 -15.45 8.32
C ILE A 151 -29.60 -16.38 8.81
N LYS A 152 -29.47 -16.51 10.12
CA LYS A 152 -28.54 -17.45 10.75
C LYS A 152 -29.25 -18.76 11.10
N PRO A 153 -28.89 -19.90 10.47
CA PRO A 153 -29.49 -21.19 10.80
C PRO A 153 -29.03 -21.69 12.17
N ASN A 154 -29.93 -22.38 12.87
CA ASN A 154 -29.62 -23.08 14.11
C ASN A 154 -28.75 -24.30 13.84
N ARG A 155 -27.93 -24.65 14.83
CA ARG A 155 -26.94 -25.71 14.72
C ARG A 155 -27.51 -27.06 15.17
N SER A 156 -27.42 -28.05 14.29
CA SER A 156 -27.68 -29.46 14.59
C SER A 156 -26.70 -29.98 15.65
N GLY A 157 -27.23 -30.70 16.64
CA GLY A 157 -26.54 -31.19 17.83
C GLY A 157 -26.72 -30.34 19.09
N THR A 158 -27.54 -29.28 19.02
CA THR A 158 -27.89 -28.42 20.17
C THR A 158 -29.36 -28.59 20.54
N SER A 159 -29.74 -28.37 21.80
CA SER A 159 -31.12 -28.53 22.30
C SER A 159 -32.07 -27.41 21.83
N VAL A 160 -32.12 -27.17 20.52
CA VAL A 160 -32.98 -26.17 19.86
C VAL A 160 -33.64 -26.77 18.62
N ASN A 161 -34.76 -26.19 18.18
CA ASN A 161 -35.38 -26.53 16.89
C ASN A 161 -34.51 -26.03 15.72
N ALA A 162 -34.63 -26.67 14.56
CA ALA A 162 -34.17 -26.12 13.29
C ALA A 162 -34.81 -24.74 13.05
N THR A 163 -34.10 -23.86 12.33
CA THR A 163 -34.63 -22.54 12.01
C THR A 163 -35.81 -22.69 11.08
N GLU A 164 -36.98 -22.28 11.53
CA GLU A 164 -38.21 -22.29 10.75
C GLU A 164 -38.35 -20.97 9.97
N CYS A 165 -38.53 -21.09 8.67
CA CYS A 165 -38.63 -19.99 7.74
C CYS A 165 -39.99 -20.03 7.08
N THR A 166 -40.86 -19.08 7.44
CA THR A 166 -42.18 -18.91 6.83
C THR A 166 -42.36 -17.43 6.48
N TYR A 167 -42.51 -17.13 5.20
CA TYR A 167 -42.59 -15.76 4.71
C TYR A 167 -43.80 -15.59 3.79
N ASP A 168 -44.60 -14.55 4.07
CA ASP A 168 -45.74 -14.17 3.25
C ASP A 168 -45.26 -13.45 1.99
N LEU A 169 -45.80 -13.86 0.85
CA LEU A 169 -45.55 -13.32 -0.47
C LEU A 169 -46.80 -12.63 -1.06
N GLY A 170 -47.87 -12.42 -0.30
CA GLY A 170 -49.11 -11.83 -0.81
C GLY A 170 -48.96 -10.40 -1.38
N SER A 171 -47.89 -9.68 -1.03
CA SER A 171 -47.53 -8.37 -1.60
C SER A 171 -46.73 -8.47 -2.91
N MET A 172 -46.32 -9.68 -3.31
CA MET A 172 -45.61 -9.95 -4.55
C MET A 172 -46.58 -9.94 -5.73
N SER A 173 -46.08 -9.59 -6.91
CA SER A 173 -46.91 -9.43 -8.10
C SER A 173 -47.31 -10.80 -8.66
N ALA A 174 -48.56 -10.92 -9.12
CA ALA A 174 -48.99 -12.06 -9.92
C ALA A 174 -48.17 -12.15 -11.22
N THR A 175 -47.95 -13.35 -11.72
CA THR A 175 -47.20 -13.61 -12.95
C THR A 175 -47.78 -14.79 -13.72
N ASP A 176 -47.81 -14.70 -15.04
CA ASP A 176 -48.03 -15.81 -15.98
C ASP A 176 -46.71 -16.38 -16.52
N GLU A 177 -45.60 -15.70 -16.25
CA GLU A 177 -44.23 -16.12 -16.55
C GLU A 177 -43.54 -16.76 -15.33
N GLU A 178 -42.33 -17.30 -15.53
CA GLU A 178 -41.56 -18.00 -14.51
C GLU A 178 -41.25 -17.14 -13.27
N LEU A 179 -41.35 -17.77 -12.10
CA LEU A 179 -41.00 -17.23 -10.79
C LEU A 179 -40.02 -18.18 -10.10
N SER A 180 -38.91 -17.63 -9.61
CA SER A 180 -37.85 -18.39 -8.93
C SER A 180 -37.65 -17.94 -7.49
N LEU A 181 -37.70 -18.86 -6.54
CA LEU A 181 -37.23 -18.70 -5.17
C LEU A 181 -35.74 -19.05 -5.13
N ILE A 182 -34.90 -18.12 -4.69
CA ILE A 182 -33.45 -18.31 -4.58
C ILE A 182 -33.08 -18.28 -3.11
N ILE A 183 -32.39 -19.32 -2.64
CA ILE A 183 -31.81 -19.39 -1.30
C ILE A 183 -30.29 -19.35 -1.44
N SER A 184 -29.66 -18.22 -1.14
CA SER A 184 -28.22 -18.01 -1.27
C SER A 184 -27.52 -18.34 0.05
N VAL A 185 -26.51 -19.21 0.01
CA VAL A 185 -25.75 -19.66 1.20
C VAL A 185 -24.39 -18.99 1.23
N TYR A 186 -23.99 -18.43 2.37
CA TYR A 186 -22.66 -17.82 2.54
C TYR A 186 -22.18 -17.95 3.99
N SER A 187 -20.94 -17.55 4.26
CA SER A 187 -20.27 -17.68 5.55
C SER A 187 -20.25 -19.11 6.11
N LEU A 188 -20.44 -20.13 5.26
CA LEU A 188 -20.39 -21.53 5.60
C LEU A 188 -19.04 -22.10 5.15
N ALA A 189 -18.28 -22.68 6.06
CA ALA A 189 -17.01 -23.32 5.70
C ALA A 189 -17.23 -24.50 4.73
N ASN A 190 -16.33 -24.69 3.75
CA ASN A 190 -16.46 -25.69 2.67
C ASN A 190 -16.48 -27.16 3.16
N ASN A 191 -16.01 -27.41 4.37
CA ASN A 191 -16.09 -28.72 5.03
C ASN A 191 -17.34 -28.89 5.93
N LYS A 192 -18.27 -27.92 5.93
CA LYS A 192 -19.51 -27.93 6.71
C LYS A 192 -20.73 -28.01 5.81
N GLU A 193 -21.82 -28.47 6.39
CA GLU A 193 -23.06 -28.78 5.68
C GLU A 193 -24.19 -27.87 6.20
N ILE A 194 -25.00 -27.35 5.29
CA ILE A 194 -26.31 -26.75 5.61
C ILE A 194 -27.42 -27.64 5.06
N GLY A 195 -28.45 -27.87 5.88
CA GLY A 195 -29.60 -28.69 5.51
C GLY A 195 -30.87 -27.90 5.35
N PHE A 196 -31.70 -28.36 4.43
CA PHE A 196 -33.04 -27.84 4.19
C PHE A 196 -34.06 -28.98 4.27
N SER A 197 -35.18 -28.74 4.95
CA SER A 197 -36.37 -29.58 4.86
C SER A 197 -37.11 -29.29 3.55
N ASN A 198 -38.26 -29.93 3.35
CA ASN A 198 -39.13 -29.65 2.20
C ASN A 198 -39.33 -28.14 2.03
N VAL A 199 -39.12 -27.68 0.81
CA VAL A 199 -39.36 -26.30 0.41
C VAL A 199 -40.74 -26.25 -0.24
N MET A 200 -41.62 -25.43 0.32
CA MET A 200 -42.98 -25.27 -0.17
C MET A 200 -43.21 -23.84 -0.62
N VAL A 201 -43.81 -23.70 -1.80
CA VAL A 201 -44.33 -22.44 -2.33
C VAL A 201 -45.84 -22.61 -2.53
N THR A 202 -46.63 -21.75 -1.91
CA THR A 202 -48.10 -21.73 -2.01
C THR A 202 -48.57 -20.45 -2.69
N GLY A 203 -49.73 -20.49 -3.32
CA GLY A 203 -50.38 -19.33 -3.94
C GLY A 203 -51.73 -19.68 -4.53
N THR A 204 -52.24 -18.82 -5.42
CA THR A 204 -53.48 -19.08 -6.15
C THR A 204 -53.25 -19.00 -7.65
N VAL A 205 -53.88 -19.89 -8.42
CA VAL A 205 -53.91 -19.83 -9.89
C VAL A 205 -55.29 -19.41 -10.38
N ASN A 206 -55.31 -18.62 -11.45
CA ASN A 206 -56.53 -18.13 -12.08
C ASN A 206 -56.38 -18.15 -13.60
N GLY A 207 -57.42 -18.57 -14.34
CA GLY A 207 -57.41 -18.60 -15.80
C GLY A 207 -57.88 -19.92 -16.41
N THR A 208 -57.63 -20.14 -17.69
CA THR A 208 -57.91 -21.42 -18.38
C THR A 208 -56.65 -21.93 -19.06
N ALA A 209 -56.22 -23.14 -18.71
CA ALA A 209 -55.01 -23.73 -19.26
C ALA A 209 -55.16 -23.99 -20.77
N VAL A 210 -54.15 -23.59 -21.53
CA VAL A 210 -54.02 -23.76 -22.98
C VAL A 210 -53.09 -24.91 -23.27
N GLU A 211 -53.44 -25.73 -24.25
CA GLU A 211 -52.65 -26.88 -24.69
C GLU A 211 -51.44 -26.46 -25.54
N VAL A 212 -50.27 -27.03 -25.27
CA VAL A 212 -49.00 -26.68 -25.94
C VAL A 212 -48.22 -27.96 -26.31
N PRO A 213 -47.65 -28.08 -27.53
CA PRO A 213 -46.73 -29.18 -27.88
C PRO A 213 -45.51 -29.22 -26.95
N GLN A 214 -44.90 -30.38 -26.73
CA GLN A 214 -43.70 -30.53 -25.90
C GLN A 214 -42.52 -31.15 -26.64
N TYR A 215 -41.29 -30.72 -26.34
CA TYR A 215 -40.05 -31.18 -26.96
C TYR A 215 -38.97 -31.54 -25.94
N ASN A 216 -38.08 -32.46 -26.30
CA ASN A 216 -36.98 -32.86 -25.42
C ASN A 216 -35.82 -31.86 -25.44
N VAL A 217 -35.26 -31.55 -24.27
CA VAL A 217 -34.03 -30.76 -24.11
C VAL A 217 -33.02 -31.57 -23.30
N ALA A 218 -31.79 -31.69 -23.83
CA ALA A 218 -30.69 -32.40 -23.16
C ALA A 218 -29.41 -31.56 -23.18
N THR A 219 -28.66 -31.59 -22.08
CA THR A 219 -27.36 -30.95 -21.95
C THR A 219 -26.27 -31.97 -21.61
N SER A 220 -25.05 -31.69 -22.04
CA SER A 220 -23.84 -32.47 -21.74
C SER A 220 -22.63 -31.54 -21.70
N MET A 221 -21.45 -32.07 -21.38
CA MET A 221 -20.20 -31.30 -21.37
C MET A 221 -19.04 -32.11 -21.94
N GLU A 222 -18.02 -31.41 -22.44
CA GLU A 222 -16.79 -32.00 -22.97
C GLU A 222 -15.55 -31.20 -22.52
N PRO A 223 -14.59 -31.84 -21.82
CA PRO A 223 -14.66 -33.21 -21.27
C PRO A 223 -15.66 -33.33 -20.11
N GLU A 224 -16.17 -34.55 -19.84
CA GLU A 224 -17.18 -34.82 -18.79
C GLU A 224 -16.74 -34.41 -17.37
N SER A 225 -15.43 -34.22 -17.15
CA SER A 225 -14.84 -33.80 -15.88
C SER A 225 -14.72 -32.29 -15.71
N ALA A 226 -14.99 -31.48 -16.75
CA ALA A 226 -14.58 -30.08 -16.83
C ALA A 226 -15.38 -29.10 -15.96
N GLY A 227 -16.52 -29.52 -15.41
CA GLY A 227 -17.43 -28.58 -14.78
C GLY A 227 -18.76 -29.18 -14.37
N THR A 228 -19.76 -28.31 -14.27
CA THR A 228 -21.18 -28.66 -14.25
C THR A 228 -21.92 -27.85 -15.31
N VAL A 229 -23.08 -28.36 -15.74
CA VAL A 229 -23.99 -27.65 -16.63
C VAL A 229 -25.35 -27.63 -16.00
N ASN A 230 -25.89 -26.43 -15.81
CA ASN A 230 -27.22 -26.21 -15.29
C ASN A 230 -28.15 -25.80 -16.43
N GLN A 231 -29.39 -26.30 -16.39
CA GLN A 231 -30.46 -25.94 -17.32
C GLN A 231 -31.64 -25.38 -16.54
N MET A 232 -32.19 -24.26 -16.99
CA MET A 232 -33.39 -23.64 -16.45
C MET A 232 -34.42 -23.38 -17.56
N PRO A 233 -35.68 -23.82 -17.40
CA PRO A 233 -36.18 -24.71 -16.35
C PRO A 233 -35.53 -26.11 -16.41
N ALA A 234 -35.47 -26.80 -15.26
CA ALA A 234 -34.95 -28.16 -15.16
C ALA A 234 -35.99 -29.18 -15.66
N GLY A 235 -35.53 -30.19 -16.41
CA GLY A 235 -36.39 -31.23 -16.98
C GLY A 235 -35.95 -31.61 -18.38
N SER A 236 -36.34 -32.82 -18.82
CA SER A 236 -36.00 -33.29 -20.16
C SER A 236 -37.07 -32.99 -21.19
N LEU A 237 -38.29 -32.58 -20.80
CA LEU A 237 -39.43 -32.34 -21.68
C LEU A 237 -40.03 -30.95 -21.39
N MET A 238 -40.16 -30.10 -22.41
CA MET A 238 -40.54 -28.68 -22.28
C MET A 238 -41.62 -28.28 -23.28
N ASP A 239 -42.56 -27.43 -22.86
CA ASP A 239 -43.55 -26.83 -23.76
C ASP A 239 -42.87 -26.03 -24.88
N GLU A 240 -43.44 -26.07 -26.08
CA GLU A 240 -43.10 -25.22 -27.21
C GLU A 240 -43.16 -23.75 -26.78
N ASP A 241 -42.20 -22.95 -27.26
CA ASP A 241 -41.99 -21.55 -26.87
C ASP A 241 -41.42 -21.35 -25.46
N THR A 242 -41.09 -22.41 -24.72
CA THR A 242 -40.36 -22.26 -23.46
C THR A 242 -38.97 -21.71 -23.72
N LYS A 243 -38.63 -20.60 -23.05
CA LYS A 243 -37.26 -20.08 -23.02
C LYS A 243 -36.44 -20.92 -22.04
N VAL A 244 -35.45 -21.64 -22.57
CA VAL A 244 -34.49 -22.41 -21.79
C VAL A 244 -33.17 -21.66 -21.74
N THR A 245 -32.56 -21.60 -20.56
CA THR A 245 -31.21 -21.05 -20.32
C THR A 245 -30.30 -22.15 -19.81
N VAL A 246 -29.16 -22.34 -20.47
CA VAL A 246 -28.11 -23.27 -20.06
C VAL A 246 -26.89 -22.49 -19.60
N THR A 247 -26.32 -22.89 -18.47
CA THR A 247 -25.15 -22.24 -17.86
C THR A 247 -24.09 -23.28 -17.56
N ALA A 248 -22.87 -23.04 -18.02
CA ALA A 248 -21.70 -23.87 -17.77
C ALA A 248 -20.87 -23.29 -16.63
N PHE A 249 -20.53 -24.11 -15.63
CA PHE A 249 -19.67 -23.71 -14.52
C PHE A 249 -18.36 -24.51 -14.61
N PRO A 250 -17.27 -23.91 -15.12
CA PRO A 250 -15.99 -24.60 -15.22
C PRO A 250 -15.41 -24.92 -13.84
N LYS A 251 -14.79 -26.09 -13.70
CA LYS A 251 -13.90 -26.39 -12.57
C LYS A 251 -12.54 -25.73 -12.77
N PHE A 252 -11.82 -25.47 -11.68
CA PHE A 252 -10.42 -25.04 -11.71
C PHE A 252 -9.57 -25.91 -12.66
N GLY A 253 -8.78 -25.28 -13.52
CA GLY A 253 -8.04 -25.93 -14.60
C GLY A 253 -8.82 -26.12 -15.89
N PHE A 254 -10.06 -25.62 -15.99
CA PHE A 254 -10.86 -25.63 -17.21
C PHE A 254 -11.51 -24.28 -17.47
N HIS A 255 -11.54 -23.81 -18.71
CA HIS A 255 -12.26 -22.60 -19.11
C HIS A 255 -13.34 -22.95 -20.13
N PHE A 256 -14.52 -22.37 -19.98
CA PHE A 256 -15.61 -22.52 -20.97
C PHE A 256 -15.20 -21.90 -22.31
N VAL A 257 -15.52 -22.58 -23.41
CA VAL A 257 -15.23 -22.13 -24.78
C VAL A 257 -16.52 -21.73 -25.50
N ASN A 258 -17.45 -22.68 -25.67
CA ASN A 258 -18.70 -22.47 -26.38
C ASN A 258 -19.74 -23.58 -26.12
N TRP A 259 -20.97 -23.36 -26.56
CA TRP A 259 -22.02 -24.37 -26.68
C TRP A 259 -22.09 -24.90 -28.12
N VAL A 260 -22.17 -26.21 -28.26
CA VAL A 260 -22.34 -26.88 -29.57
C VAL A 260 -23.58 -27.78 -29.59
N ASP A 261 -24.15 -28.00 -30.77
CA ASP A 261 -25.24 -28.96 -30.98
C ASP A 261 -24.73 -30.42 -31.15
N ASN A 262 -25.65 -31.38 -31.36
CA ASN A 262 -25.32 -32.79 -31.59
C ASN A 262 -24.44 -33.07 -32.82
N SER A 263 -24.30 -32.12 -33.75
CA SER A 263 -23.40 -32.23 -34.90
C SER A 263 -22.00 -31.66 -34.63
N GLY A 264 -21.78 -31.10 -33.43
CA GLY A 264 -20.57 -30.40 -33.05
C GLY A 264 -20.49 -28.98 -33.62
N LYS A 265 -21.60 -28.45 -34.15
CA LYS A 265 -21.64 -27.07 -34.65
C LYS A 265 -21.87 -26.11 -33.49
N GLU A 266 -21.07 -25.05 -33.43
CA GLU A 266 -21.26 -23.96 -32.47
C GLU A 266 -22.63 -23.31 -32.61
N VAL A 267 -23.33 -23.19 -31.49
CA VAL A 267 -24.62 -22.50 -31.40
C VAL A 267 -24.54 -21.21 -30.58
N SER A 268 -23.55 -21.08 -29.69
CA SER A 268 -23.30 -19.87 -28.90
C SER A 268 -21.92 -19.90 -28.23
N ALA A 269 -21.17 -18.81 -28.29
CA ALA A 269 -19.98 -18.59 -27.45
C ALA A 269 -20.33 -17.97 -26.08
N GLU A 270 -21.57 -17.50 -25.90
CA GLU A 270 -22.05 -16.90 -24.66
C GLU A 270 -22.34 -17.96 -23.59
N ASN A 271 -22.03 -17.65 -22.34
CA ASN A 271 -22.38 -18.43 -21.17
C ASN A 271 -22.82 -17.50 -20.04
N PRO A 272 -24.09 -17.53 -19.60
CA PRO A 272 -25.15 -18.46 -19.98
C PRO A 272 -25.69 -18.27 -21.41
N TYR A 273 -26.24 -19.33 -21.99
CA TYR A 273 -26.91 -19.32 -23.30
C TYR A 273 -28.41 -19.56 -23.17
N SER A 274 -29.23 -18.64 -23.66
CA SER A 274 -30.70 -18.79 -23.70
C SER A 274 -31.21 -19.03 -25.12
N PHE A 275 -32.17 -19.95 -25.26
CA PHE A 275 -32.85 -20.25 -26.51
C PHE A 275 -34.33 -20.58 -26.29
N VAL A 276 -35.13 -20.52 -27.35
CA VAL A 276 -36.56 -20.86 -27.31
C VAL A 276 -36.76 -22.27 -27.88
N VAL A 277 -37.45 -23.14 -27.14
CA VAL A 277 -37.69 -24.53 -27.54
C VAL A 277 -38.71 -24.57 -28.70
N LYS A 278 -38.25 -24.99 -29.87
CA LYS A 278 -39.06 -25.18 -31.10
C LYS A 278 -39.02 -26.62 -31.64
N SER A 279 -38.09 -27.42 -31.15
CA SER A 279 -37.87 -28.82 -31.52
C SER A 279 -37.02 -29.49 -30.45
N ASN A 280 -36.86 -30.81 -30.54
CA ASN A 280 -35.91 -31.54 -29.70
C ASN A 280 -34.51 -30.91 -29.84
N THR A 281 -33.90 -30.56 -28.72
CA THR A 281 -32.63 -29.84 -28.65
C THR A 281 -31.63 -30.60 -27.79
N SER A 282 -30.39 -30.71 -28.24
CA SER A 282 -29.30 -31.31 -27.47
C SER A 282 -28.08 -30.42 -27.58
N LEU A 283 -27.58 -29.97 -26.43
CA LEU A 283 -26.46 -29.05 -26.31
C LEU A 283 -25.31 -29.68 -25.54
N LYS A 284 -24.10 -29.26 -25.88
CA LYS A 284 -22.89 -29.65 -25.19
C LYS A 284 -22.05 -28.41 -24.87
N ALA A 285 -21.69 -28.22 -23.60
CA ALA A 285 -20.72 -27.21 -23.19
C ALA A 285 -19.31 -27.72 -23.46
N VAL A 286 -18.52 -26.98 -24.24
CA VAL A 286 -17.12 -27.31 -24.53
C VAL A 286 -16.22 -26.47 -23.64
N PHE A 287 -15.24 -27.13 -23.03
CA PHE A 287 -14.23 -26.50 -22.18
C PHE A 287 -12.83 -26.77 -22.74
N ARG A 288 -11.91 -25.82 -22.52
CA ARG A 288 -10.48 -26.01 -22.73
C ARG A 288 -9.80 -26.30 -21.39
N GLU A 289 -8.86 -27.23 -21.38
CA GLU A 289 -8.00 -27.47 -20.22
C GLU A 289 -6.92 -26.38 -20.15
N VAL A 290 -6.64 -25.91 -18.94
CA VAL A 290 -5.58 -24.93 -18.63
C VAL A 290 -4.57 -25.63 -17.73
N ASN A 291 -3.29 -25.51 -18.05
CA ASN A 291 -2.24 -26.10 -17.23
C ASN A 291 -2.30 -25.52 -15.82
N THR A 292 -2.09 -26.38 -14.82
CA THR A 292 -2.01 -25.98 -13.41
C THR A 292 -0.65 -26.35 -12.85
N TYR A 293 -0.10 -25.48 -12.02
CA TYR A 293 1.23 -25.66 -11.42
C TYR A 293 1.18 -25.49 -9.91
N THR A 294 1.97 -26.29 -9.20
CA THR A 294 2.11 -26.16 -7.75
C THR A 294 2.92 -24.91 -7.41
N PHE A 295 2.53 -24.21 -6.35
CA PHE A 295 3.26 -23.04 -5.86
C PHE A 295 3.42 -23.15 -4.34
N SER A 296 4.65 -23.24 -3.87
CA SER A 296 4.97 -23.39 -2.45
C SER A 296 5.90 -22.28 -1.97
N THR A 297 5.87 -22.06 -0.67
CA THR A 297 6.74 -21.09 0.01
C THR A 297 7.45 -21.75 1.18
N ARG A 298 8.69 -21.35 1.45
CA ARG A 298 9.46 -21.80 2.61
C ARG A 298 10.19 -20.62 3.25
N CYS A 299 10.25 -20.59 4.57
CA CYS A 299 11.03 -19.59 5.30
C CYS A 299 12.30 -20.25 5.85
N ILE A 300 13.43 -19.57 5.74
CA ILE A 300 14.70 -19.97 6.38
C ILE A 300 15.31 -18.77 7.10
N ASN A 301 16.10 -19.03 8.14
CA ASN A 301 16.81 -17.98 8.87
C ASN A 301 18.15 -18.45 9.43
N ASP A 302 18.93 -17.49 9.90
CA ASP A 302 20.29 -17.68 10.41
C ASP A 302 20.40 -18.57 11.65
N LEU A 303 19.31 -18.74 12.42
CA LEU A 303 19.21 -19.63 13.58
C LEU A 303 18.45 -20.94 13.30
N GLU A 304 18.05 -21.19 12.05
CA GLU A 304 17.21 -22.34 11.64
C GLU A 304 15.92 -22.49 12.47
N MET A 305 15.43 -21.39 13.03
CA MET A 305 14.20 -21.38 13.82
C MET A 305 12.98 -21.54 12.92
N GLN A 306 11.93 -22.20 13.40
CA GLN A 306 10.65 -22.29 12.65
C GLN A 306 9.81 -21.01 12.81
N ILE A 307 10.35 -19.89 12.32
CA ILE A 307 9.80 -18.54 12.41
C ILE A 307 9.89 -17.82 11.06
N GLY A 308 8.98 -16.88 10.82
CA GLY A 308 8.75 -16.22 9.52
C GLY A 308 7.52 -16.81 8.81
N SER A 309 6.88 -16.00 7.97
CA SER A 309 5.72 -16.45 7.18
C SER A 309 5.61 -15.70 5.86
N VAL A 310 4.99 -16.33 4.87
CA VAL A 310 4.72 -15.74 3.56
C VAL A 310 3.23 -15.75 3.30
N THR A 311 2.70 -14.63 2.82
CA THR A 311 1.32 -14.50 2.33
C THR A 311 1.31 -14.54 0.80
N LEU A 312 0.32 -15.19 0.18
CA LEU A 312 0.18 -15.25 -1.27
C LEU A 312 -1.09 -14.53 -1.73
N ASN A 313 -0.99 -13.74 -2.80
CA ASN A 313 -2.14 -13.09 -3.42
C ASN A 313 -2.09 -13.22 -4.96
N PRO A 314 -3.12 -13.79 -5.62
CA PRO A 314 -4.27 -14.48 -5.02
C PRO A 314 -3.83 -15.72 -4.23
N GLU A 315 -4.67 -16.23 -3.32
CA GLU A 315 -4.42 -17.50 -2.61
C GLU A 315 -4.59 -18.70 -3.57
N PRO A 316 -3.85 -19.82 -3.37
CA PRO A 316 -3.85 -20.93 -4.31
C PRO A 316 -5.11 -21.80 -4.16
N THR A 317 -5.63 -22.29 -5.29
CA THR A 317 -6.69 -23.31 -5.28
C THR A 317 -6.05 -24.69 -5.19
N GLU A 318 -6.27 -25.40 -4.07
CA GLU A 318 -5.64 -26.70 -3.79
C GLU A 318 -4.10 -26.70 -3.90
N GLY A 319 -3.46 -25.58 -3.53
CA GLY A 319 -1.99 -25.43 -3.62
C GLY A 319 -1.46 -25.21 -5.04
N LYS A 320 -2.35 -24.87 -5.99
CA LYS A 320 -2.02 -24.65 -7.40
C LYS A 320 -2.57 -23.33 -7.93
N TYR A 321 -1.95 -22.87 -9.02
CA TYR A 321 -2.45 -21.81 -9.88
C TYR A 321 -2.55 -22.28 -11.32
N GLU A 322 -3.44 -21.66 -12.09
CA GLU A 322 -3.45 -21.78 -13.54
C GLU A 322 -2.24 -21.07 -14.17
N GLU A 323 -1.77 -21.58 -15.30
CA GLU A 323 -0.69 -20.96 -16.07
C GLU A 323 -1.00 -19.50 -16.43
N GLY A 324 -0.01 -18.62 -16.23
CA GLY A 324 -0.11 -17.19 -16.54
C GLY A 324 -0.64 -16.32 -15.40
N VAL A 325 -1.14 -16.91 -14.31
CA VAL A 325 -1.51 -16.15 -13.10
C VAL A 325 -0.27 -15.46 -12.53
N ILE A 326 -0.40 -14.18 -12.18
CA ILE A 326 0.62 -13.44 -11.44
C ILE A 326 0.31 -13.58 -9.96
N VAL A 327 1.26 -14.13 -9.21
CA VAL A 327 1.16 -14.33 -7.76
C VAL A 327 2.12 -13.38 -7.08
N THR A 328 1.62 -12.54 -6.20
CA THR A 328 2.43 -11.71 -5.30
C THR A 328 2.64 -12.48 -4.00
N ALA A 329 3.89 -12.80 -3.70
CA ALA A 329 4.31 -13.35 -2.43
C ALA A 329 4.84 -12.22 -1.54
N THR A 330 4.35 -12.14 -0.30
CA THR A 330 4.76 -11.14 0.69
C THR A 330 5.40 -11.84 1.88
N ALA A 331 6.67 -11.58 2.13
CA ALA A 331 7.38 -12.02 3.32
C ALA A 331 6.94 -11.14 4.50
N ASN A 332 6.27 -11.74 5.47
CA ASN A 332 5.80 -11.05 6.67
C ASN A 332 6.93 -11.00 7.70
N GLU A 333 7.23 -9.80 8.22
CA GLU A 333 8.21 -9.59 9.28
C GLU A 333 7.51 -9.57 10.65
N LEU A 334 8.25 -9.98 11.68
CA LEU A 334 7.93 -9.80 13.09
C LEU A 334 8.99 -8.89 13.70
N PRO A 335 8.75 -8.24 14.85
CA PRO A 335 9.79 -7.46 15.53
C PRO A 335 11.10 -8.21 15.83
N ILE A 336 11.07 -9.56 15.87
CA ILE A 336 12.26 -10.41 16.05
C ILE A 336 12.78 -11.04 14.75
N THR A 337 12.15 -10.81 13.59
CA THR A 337 12.59 -11.36 12.30
C THR A 337 12.62 -10.30 11.22
N ARG A 338 13.72 -10.20 10.49
CA ARG A 338 13.86 -9.26 9.39
C ARG A 338 14.09 -10.00 8.09
N PHE A 339 13.32 -9.69 7.07
CA PHE A 339 13.45 -10.26 5.74
C PHE A 339 14.74 -9.75 5.07
N LEU A 340 15.47 -10.67 4.45
CA LEU A 340 16.71 -10.39 3.75
C LEU A 340 16.50 -10.38 2.23
N ASN A 341 16.03 -11.50 1.69
CA ASN A 341 15.81 -11.67 0.26
C ASN A 341 14.97 -12.92 -0.07
N TRP A 342 14.44 -12.94 -1.28
CA TRP A 342 13.87 -14.14 -1.87
C TRP A 342 14.96 -14.96 -2.56
N GLU A 343 14.81 -16.28 -2.53
CA GLU A 343 15.59 -17.26 -3.30
C GLU A 343 14.63 -18.18 -4.07
N ASP A 344 14.91 -18.43 -5.35
CA ASP A 344 14.21 -19.38 -6.22
C ASP A 344 15.02 -19.68 -7.51
N ASP A 345 14.42 -20.46 -8.42
CA ASP A 345 15.02 -20.90 -9.69
C ASP A 345 14.86 -19.88 -10.85
N PHE A 346 14.37 -18.65 -10.61
CA PHE A 346 14.07 -17.66 -11.67
C PHE A 346 15.17 -16.60 -11.84
N GLU A 347 15.21 -15.91 -12.98
CA GLU A 347 16.07 -14.73 -13.19
C GLU A 347 15.74 -13.69 -12.10
N ASN A 348 16.74 -13.30 -11.29
CA ASN A 348 16.64 -12.47 -10.08
C ASN A 348 16.32 -13.19 -8.75
N SER A 349 16.96 -14.32 -8.47
CA SER A 349 16.89 -15.10 -7.21
C SER A 349 17.42 -14.38 -5.95
N SER A 350 17.38 -13.04 -5.88
CA SER A 350 17.94 -12.23 -4.78
C SER A 350 17.22 -10.89 -4.61
N VAL A 351 15.91 -10.85 -4.89
CA VAL A 351 15.07 -9.67 -4.64
C VAL A 351 15.05 -9.38 -3.14
N THR A 352 15.44 -8.17 -2.74
CA THR A 352 15.53 -7.73 -1.33
C THR A 352 14.30 -6.97 -0.85
N THR A 353 13.26 -6.85 -1.68
CA THR A 353 11.95 -6.32 -1.26
C THR A 353 11.11 -7.43 -0.65
N THR A 354 10.34 -7.10 0.39
CA THR A 354 9.46 -8.08 1.07
C THR A 354 8.38 -8.64 0.15
N GLU A 355 8.03 -7.93 -0.92
CA GLU A 355 7.10 -8.39 -1.95
C GLU A 355 7.84 -8.89 -3.19
N ARG A 356 7.27 -9.95 -3.79
CA ARG A 356 7.75 -10.54 -5.03
C ARG A 356 6.59 -11.04 -5.89
N SER A 357 6.48 -10.49 -7.09
CA SER A 357 5.50 -10.92 -8.09
C SER A 357 6.11 -11.95 -9.04
N VAL A 358 5.45 -13.10 -9.18
CA VAL A 358 5.89 -14.20 -10.04
C VAL A 358 4.75 -14.61 -10.97
N THR A 359 5.00 -14.58 -12.28
CA THR A 359 4.09 -15.20 -13.26
C THR A 359 4.27 -16.71 -13.24
N VAL A 360 3.22 -17.44 -12.90
CA VAL A 360 3.23 -18.91 -12.81
C VAL A 360 3.29 -19.52 -14.21
N LYS A 361 4.43 -20.13 -14.54
CA LYS A 361 4.64 -20.85 -15.82
C LYS A 361 5.04 -22.30 -15.64
N GLN A 362 5.40 -22.68 -14.42
CA GLN A 362 5.85 -24.01 -14.03
C GLN A 362 5.65 -24.19 -12.52
N ASN A 363 5.94 -25.37 -12.00
CA ASN A 363 5.99 -25.58 -10.55
C ASN A 363 7.04 -24.66 -9.93
N THR A 364 6.67 -23.94 -8.88
CA THR A 364 7.50 -22.90 -8.25
C THR A 364 7.61 -23.13 -6.75
N GLU A 365 8.82 -23.02 -6.20
CA GLU A 365 9.06 -22.84 -4.76
C GLU A 365 9.75 -21.49 -4.54
N LEU A 366 9.18 -20.64 -3.68
CA LEU A 366 9.82 -19.41 -3.21
C LEU A 366 10.37 -19.58 -1.80
N ILE A 367 11.63 -19.21 -1.59
CA ILE A 367 12.28 -19.25 -0.29
C ILE A 367 12.44 -17.83 0.22
N ALA A 368 11.80 -17.50 1.34
CA ALA A 368 12.00 -16.23 2.06
C ALA A 368 13.12 -16.40 3.09
N ASN A 369 14.20 -15.64 2.93
CA ASN A 369 15.31 -15.59 3.87
C ASN A 369 15.06 -14.51 4.92
N TYR A 370 15.22 -14.85 6.20
CA TYR A 370 15.13 -13.92 7.32
C TYR A 370 16.40 -13.93 8.17
N GLU A 371 16.69 -12.84 8.87
CA GLU A 371 17.58 -12.82 10.03
C GLU A 371 16.77 -12.70 11.32
N ILE A 372 17.26 -13.33 12.39
CA ILE A 372 16.65 -13.25 13.72
C ILE A 372 17.37 -12.18 14.55
N GLN A 373 16.61 -11.19 15.01
CA GLN A 373 17.13 -10.19 15.94
C GLN A 373 17.42 -10.83 17.30
N ASP A 374 18.34 -10.24 18.05
CA ASP A 374 18.68 -10.72 19.38
C ASP A 374 17.50 -10.59 20.34
N PHE A 375 17.01 -11.73 20.83
CA PHE A 375 15.85 -11.78 21.69
C PHE A 375 16.01 -12.84 22.78
N ILE A 376 15.20 -12.72 23.82
CA ILE A 376 15.11 -13.71 24.90
C ILE A 376 13.85 -14.54 24.70
N ALA A 377 12.70 -13.87 24.55
CA ALA A 377 11.41 -14.52 24.39
C ALA A 377 10.41 -13.65 23.63
N ALA A 378 9.54 -14.27 22.83
CA ALA A 378 8.41 -13.63 22.19
C ALA A 378 7.12 -14.40 22.48
N TYR A 379 6.07 -13.66 22.81
CA TYR A 379 4.75 -14.19 23.09
C TYR A 379 3.75 -13.62 22.08
N ASN A 380 3.04 -14.57 21.48
CA ASN A 380 1.94 -14.44 20.54
C ASN A 380 2.29 -14.15 19.09
N SER A 381 2.87 -15.16 18.44
CA SER A 381 3.09 -15.24 17.00
C SER A 381 1.91 -15.92 16.28
N ASP A 382 1.10 -15.12 15.59
CA ASP A 382 0.37 -15.37 14.31
C ASP A 382 -0.56 -16.60 14.17
N LYS A 383 -0.55 -17.56 15.10
CA LYS A 383 -1.11 -18.93 14.95
C LYS A 383 -2.32 -19.21 15.83
N ALA A 384 -2.86 -18.23 16.54
CA ALA A 384 -3.93 -18.50 17.49
C ALA A 384 -5.31 -18.63 16.80
N GLU A 385 -5.92 -19.81 16.92
CA GLU A 385 -7.36 -20.00 16.63
C GLU A 385 -8.19 -19.14 17.58
N ILE A 386 -9.33 -18.62 17.09
CA ILE A 386 -10.29 -17.95 17.95
C ILE A 386 -10.85 -19.00 18.91
N TRP A 387 -10.67 -18.81 20.23
CA TRP A 387 -11.22 -19.62 21.34
C TRP A 387 -10.45 -20.89 21.77
N ALA A 388 -9.27 -21.20 21.21
CA ALA A 388 -8.45 -22.30 21.72
C ALA A 388 -7.47 -21.80 22.80
N ASN A 389 -7.60 -22.28 24.05
CA ASN A 389 -6.55 -22.11 25.04
C ASN A 389 -5.29 -22.86 24.57
N LYS A 390 -4.18 -22.16 24.32
CA LYS A 390 -2.89 -22.80 24.02
C LYS A 390 -2.14 -23.07 25.31
N GLY A 391 -1.76 -24.33 25.53
CA GLY A 391 -0.74 -24.73 26.50
C GLY A 391 -1.23 -24.92 27.94
N ASN A 392 -0.35 -25.55 28.74
CA ASN A 392 -0.53 -25.68 30.17
C ASN A 392 -0.18 -24.34 30.82
N TYR A 393 -0.98 -23.88 31.77
CA TYR A 393 -0.67 -22.72 32.58
C TYR A 393 0.46 -23.04 33.57
N PRO A 394 1.46 -22.17 33.78
CA PRO A 394 1.67 -20.85 33.16
C PRO A 394 2.08 -20.94 31.68
N PHE A 395 1.64 -20.00 30.85
CA PHE A 395 1.74 -20.10 29.40
C PHE A 395 3.17 -19.87 28.92
N ALA A 396 3.78 -20.86 28.27
CA ALA A 396 5.11 -20.71 27.67
C ALA A 396 5.11 -19.68 26.53
N ALA A 397 6.25 -19.02 26.31
CA ALA A 397 6.51 -18.21 25.12
C ALA A 397 6.40 -19.04 23.83
N ASP A 398 6.00 -18.40 22.73
CA ASP A 398 5.92 -19.07 21.43
C ASP A 398 7.29 -19.30 20.82
N TYR A 399 8.18 -18.34 21.04
CA TYR A 399 9.59 -18.40 20.65
C TYR A 399 10.46 -18.00 21.83
N THR A 400 11.52 -18.75 22.06
CA THR A 400 12.60 -18.41 22.99
C THR A 400 13.93 -18.54 22.27
N TRP A 401 14.94 -17.81 22.72
CA TRP A 401 16.30 -17.91 22.18
C TRP A 401 16.81 -19.35 22.16
N ASP A 402 16.60 -20.04 23.28
CA ASP A 402 16.91 -21.45 23.50
C ASP A 402 15.90 -22.05 24.50
N SER A 403 16.02 -23.33 24.79
CA SER A 403 15.13 -24.01 25.75
C SER A 403 15.37 -23.64 27.23
N GLU A 404 16.45 -22.92 27.56
CA GLU A 404 16.83 -22.56 28.93
C GLU A 404 16.16 -21.28 29.43
N ARG A 405 15.51 -20.52 28.55
CA ARG A 405 14.86 -19.25 28.91
C ARG A 405 13.75 -19.40 29.94
N ASN A 406 13.14 -20.58 30.08
CA ASN A 406 12.03 -20.85 31.01
C ASN A 406 10.95 -19.74 30.98
N ALA A 407 10.68 -19.24 29.76
CA ALA A 407 9.92 -18.03 29.55
C ALA A 407 8.41 -18.33 29.64
N THR A 408 7.72 -17.71 30.60
CA THR A 408 6.28 -17.93 30.80
C THR A 408 5.52 -16.64 31.12
N ALA A 409 4.25 -16.62 30.74
CA ALA A 409 3.28 -15.61 31.08
C ALA A 409 2.22 -16.17 32.06
N SER A 410 1.94 -15.43 33.13
CA SER A 410 0.99 -15.81 34.17
C SER A 410 0.29 -14.60 34.78
N VAL A 411 -0.70 -14.83 35.63
CA VAL A 411 -1.28 -13.81 36.50
C VAL A 411 -1.04 -14.23 37.94
N VAL A 412 -0.52 -13.31 38.74
CA VAL A 412 -0.14 -13.55 40.14
C VAL A 412 -0.82 -12.56 41.07
N LYS A 413 -1.00 -12.92 42.34
CA LYS A 413 -1.51 -11.97 43.34
C LYS A 413 -0.44 -10.96 43.71
N VAL A 414 -0.83 -9.70 43.89
CA VAL A 414 0.09 -8.62 44.27
C VAL A 414 0.56 -8.78 45.71
N ASN A 415 -0.28 -9.32 46.61
CA ASN A 415 0.00 -9.39 48.05
C ASN A 415 1.04 -10.45 48.45
N ASP A 416 1.03 -11.62 47.81
CA ASP A 416 1.87 -12.77 48.17
C ASP A 416 2.64 -13.38 46.99
N GLY A 417 2.38 -12.92 45.76
CA GLY A 417 3.04 -13.41 44.55
C GLY A 417 2.60 -14.79 44.09
N SER A 418 1.61 -15.42 44.72
CA SER A 418 1.08 -16.71 44.32
C SER A 418 0.40 -16.64 42.95
N SER A 419 0.61 -17.65 42.10
CA SER A 419 -0.02 -17.71 40.78
C SER A 419 -1.50 -18.05 40.90
N LEU A 420 -2.33 -17.38 40.10
CA LEU A 420 -3.74 -17.75 39.88
C LEU A 420 -3.83 -18.96 38.94
N ASN A 421 -5.00 -19.57 38.82
CA ASN A 421 -5.21 -20.68 37.89
C ASN A 421 -5.60 -20.18 36.49
N GLY A 422 -4.98 -20.74 35.45
CA GLY A 422 -5.44 -20.56 34.07
C GLY A 422 -6.68 -21.40 33.78
N ASN A 423 -7.70 -20.82 33.13
CA ASN A 423 -8.94 -21.53 32.78
C ASN A 423 -9.43 -21.17 31.36
N SER A 424 -10.28 -22.01 30.78
CA SER A 424 -10.75 -21.84 29.39
C SER A 424 -12.09 -21.11 29.25
N SER A 425 -12.85 -21.00 30.33
CA SER A 425 -14.21 -20.45 30.35
C SER A 425 -14.65 -20.05 31.75
N GLY A 426 -15.60 -19.11 31.85
CA GLY A 426 -16.12 -18.58 33.11
C GLY A 426 -15.50 -17.22 33.46
N THR A 427 -15.99 -16.60 34.53
CA THR A 427 -15.42 -15.39 35.13
C THR A 427 -15.23 -15.66 36.63
N PRO A 428 -14.04 -15.44 37.20
CA PRO A 428 -12.83 -14.90 36.57
C PRO A 428 -12.16 -15.88 35.59
N VAL A 429 -11.44 -15.34 34.60
CA VAL A 429 -10.70 -16.11 33.58
C VAL A 429 -9.32 -15.55 33.34
N VAL A 430 -8.34 -16.44 33.16
CA VAL A 430 -6.97 -16.15 32.73
C VAL A 430 -6.60 -17.12 31.61
N ARG A 431 -6.27 -16.60 30.41
CA ARG A 431 -5.93 -17.42 29.23
C ARG A 431 -5.08 -16.69 28.19
N MET A 432 -4.40 -17.44 27.32
CA MET A 432 -3.80 -16.95 26.08
C MET A 432 -4.80 -17.03 24.92
N ARG A 433 -4.98 -15.97 24.11
CA ARG A 433 -5.87 -15.98 22.92
C ARG A 433 -5.48 -14.98 21.82
N LYS A 434 -5.92 -15.24 20.58
CA LYS A 434 -6.02 -14.23 19.50
C LYS A 434 -7.12 -13.24 19.86
N GLY A 435 -6.84 -11.95 19.74
CA GLY A 435 -7.77 -10.90 20.17
C GLY A 435 -8.04 -10.93 21.68
N ALA A 436 -7.00 -10.69 22.48
CA ALA A 436 -7.02 -10.69 23.94
C ALA A 436 -8.14 -9.82 24.50
N VAL A 437 -8.17 -8.51 24.26
CA VAL A 437 -9.34 -7.65 24.58
C VAL A 437 -9.94 -7.07 23.30
N ILE A 438 -9.07 -6.73 22.35
CA ILE A 438 -9.39 -6.25 21.01
C ILE A 438 -8.66 -7.10 19.97
N SER A 439 -9.13 -7.08 18.73
CA SER A 439 -8.63 -7.93 17.64
C SER A 439 -7.14 -7.76 17.31
N SER A 440 -6.56 -6.59 17.59
CA SER A 440 -5.15 -6.27 17.29
C SER A 440 -4.14 -6.68 18.36
N VAL A 441 -4.60 -7.07 19.56
CA VAL A 441 -3.71 -7.48 20.65
C VAL A 441 -3.86 -8.97 20.86
N ASN A 442 -2.84 -9.73 20.52
CA ASN A 442 -2.82 -11.17 20.77
C ASN A 442 -1.99 -11.41 22.01
N GLY A 443 -2.54 -11.99 23.08
CA GLY A 443 -1.74 -12.23 24.28
C GLY A 443 -2.46 -12.83 25.47
N LEU A 444 -1.86 -12.59 26.63
CA LEU A 444 -2.40 -12.93 27.93
C LEU A 444 -3.67 -12.09 28.16
N TYR A 445 -4.79 -12.76 28.35
CA TYR A 445 -6.08 -12.16 28.64
C TYR A 445 -6.53 -12.54 30.04
N MET A 446 -7.04 -11.55 30.75
CA MET A 446 -7.68 -11.71 32.05
C MET A 446 -9.04 -11.03 32.04
N ASN A 447 -10.05 -11.68 32.60
CA ASN A 447 -11.31 -11.03 32.98
C ASN A 447 -11.66 -11.32 34.45
N GLY A 448 -12.03 -10.26 35.15
CA GLY A 448 -12.87 -10.30 36.34
C GLY A 448 -12.17 -9.85 37.62
N TYR A 449 -10.88 -10.15 37.78
CA TYR A 449 -10.13 -9.72 38.96
C TYR A 449 -9.92 -8.20 38.99
N ARG A 450 -9.80 -7.64 40.20
CA ARG A 450 -9.42 -6.25 40.39
C ARG A 450 -7.96 -6.07 39.99
N SER A 451 -7.67 -5.18 39.05
CA SER A 451 -6.33 -4.97 38.49
C SER A 451 -5.27 -4.55 39.52
N THR A 452 -5.67 -4.05 40.70
CA THR A 452 -4.77 -3.70 41.81
C THR A 452 -4.39 -4.89 42.69
N ASP A 453 -5.17 -5.98 42.65
CA ASP A 453 -4.99 -7.16 43.51
C ASP A 453 -4.16 -8.24 42.79
N VAL A 454 -4.01 -8.10 41.47
CA VAL A 454 -3.33 -9.05 40.58
C VAL A 454 -2.36 -8.33 39.67
N ALA A 455 -1.30 -9.04 39.26
CA ALA A 455 -0.34 -8.56 38.28
C ALA A 455 -0.23 -9.55 37.12
N MET A 456 -0.22 -9.03 35.89
CA MET A 456 0.17 -9.80 34.71
C MET A 456 1.69 -9.92 34.72
N GLN A 457 2.19 -11.15 34.87
CA GLN A 457 3.60 -11.44 35.05
C GLN A 457 4.17 -12.10 33.80
N ILE A 458 5.26 -11.54 33.31
CA ILE A 458 6.15 -12.18 32.33
C ILE A 458 7.44 -12.52 33.06
N GLN A 459 7.93 -13.74 32.87
CA GLN A 459 9.18 -14.17 33.46
C GLN A 459 10.04 -14.89 32.43
N PHE A 460 11.36 -14.76 32.53
CA PHE A 460 12.35 -15.39 31.66
C PHE A 460 13.73 -15.37 32.31
N SER A 461 14.62 -16.27 31.88
CA SER A 461 16.03 -16.29 32.28
C SER A 461 16.87 -15.37 31.40
N THR A 462 17.76 -14.60 32.03
CA THR A 462 18.77 -13.78 31.35
C THR A 462 20.17 -14.36 31.51
N ARG A 463 20.31 -15.64 31.90
CA ARG A 463 21.61 -16.33 31.87
C ARG A 463 22.24 -16.24 30.50
N ASN A 464 23.51 -15.85 30.43
CA ASN A 464 24.21 -15.55 29.18
C ASN A 464 23.56 -14.41 28.37
N PHE A 465 22.93 -13.43 29.01
CA PHE A 465 22.46 -12.19 28.38
C PHE A 465 22.86 -10.99 29.25
N THR A 466 23.12 -9.85 28.61
CA THR A 466 23.60 -8.62 29.28
C THR A 466 22.55 -7.51 29.35
N THR A 467 21.52 -7.54 28.50
CA THR A 467 20.50 -6.49 28.40
C THR A 467 19.10 -7.08 28.33
N VAL A 468 18.10 -6.27 28.69
CA VAL A 468 16.68 -6.59 28.53
C VAL A 468 15.93 -5.34 28.08
N ARG A 469 15.33 -5.38 26.90
CA ARG A 469 14.33 -4.42 26.42
C ARG A 469 13.01 -5.14 26.23
N PHE A 470 11.93 -4.58 26.76
CA PHE A 470 10.61 -5.17 26.73
C PHE A 470 9.67 -4.32 25.90
N THR A 471 9.00 -4.94 24.93
CA THR A 471 7.96 -4.31 24.13
C THR A 471 6.66 -5.12 24.19
N ALA A 472 5.52 -4.44 24.24
CA ALA A 472 4.20 -5.08 24.24
C ALA A 472 3.08 -4.10 23.87
N ALA A 473 1.86 -4.61 23.73
CA ALA A 473 0.62 -3.85 23.74
C ALA A 473 -0.21 -4.19 24.98
N LEU A 474 -0.49 -3.19 25.81
CA LEU A 474 -1.35 -3.30 27.00
C LEU A 474 -2.72 -2.69 26.70
N VAL A 475 -3.79 -3.43 26.96
CA VAL A 475 -5.17 -3.00 26.72
C VAL A 475 -6.04 -3.37 27.91
N ALA A 476 -6.95 -2.48 28.29
CA ALA A 476 -7.91 -2.76 29.35
C ALA A 476 -9.28 -2.18 29.01
N LYS A 477 -10.33 -2.76 29.58
CA LYS A 477 -11.72 -2.37 29.34
C LYS A 477 -12.56 -2.52 30.60
N ASN A 478 -13.62 -1.72 30.70
CA ASN A 478 -14.64 -1.80 31.75
C ASN A 478 -14.07 -1.48 33.16
N ALA A 479 -14.28 -2.34 34.16
CA ALA A 479 -13.92 -2.12 35.57
C ALA A 479 -12.41 -2.24 35.88
N ALA A 480 -11.56 -2.40 34.86
CA ALA A 480 -10.12 -2.40 35.02
C ALA A 480 -9.61 -0.99 35.37
N THR A 481 -8.52 -0.92 36.14
CA THR A 481 -7.92 0.35 36.60
C THR A 481 -7.37 1.16 35.42
N VAL A 482 -7.45 2.50 35.51
CA VAL A 482 -6.94 3.43 34.47
C VAL A 482 -5.41 3.44 34.42
N ASN A 483 -4.75 3.53 35.57
CA ASN A 483 -3.30 3.66 35.65
C ASN A 483 -2.65 2.30 35.94
N TRP A 484 -1.60 1.96 35.20
CA TRP A 484 -0.87 0.70 35.31
C TRP A 484 0.62 0.97 35.47
N LYS A 485 1.23 0.43 36.53
CA LYS A 485 2.67 0.54 36.75
C LYS A 485 3.37 -0.74 36.35
N VAL A 486 4.66 -0.60 36.00
CA VAL A 486 5.53 -1.73 35.69
C VAL A 486 6.55 -1.93 36.79
N LEU A 487 6.66 -3.17 37.26
CA LEU A 487 7.64 -3.59 38.25
C LEU A 487 8.55 -4.67 37.67
N TYR A 488 9.80 -4.72 38.12
CA TYR A 488 10.72 -5.81 37.81
C TYR A 488 11.37 -6.42 39.06
N SER A 489 11.80 -7.67 38.97
CA SER A 489 12.52 -8.39 40.03
C SER A 489 13.50 -9.39 39.43
N THR A 490 14.59 -9.67 40.14
CA THR A 490 15.60 -10.69 39.78
C THR A 490 15.63 -11.87 40.75
N ASP A 491 14.81 -11.82 41.82
CA ASP A 491 14.70 -12.88 42.83
C ASP A 491 13.25 -13.37 43.04
N GLY A 492 12.29 -12.72 42.38
CA GLY A 492 10.86 -13.05 42.44
C GLY A 492 10.17 -12.61 43.73
N THR A 493 10.89 -11.96 44.66
CA THR A 493 10.40 -11.55 45.98
C THR A 493 10.40 -10.03 46.18
N ILE A 494 11.46 -9.33 45.73
CA ILE A 494 11.59 -7.87 45.83
C ILE A 494 11.33 -7.27 44.45
N TYR A 495 10.26 -6.48 44.33
CA TYR A 495 9.87 -5.82 43.10
C TYR A 495 10.17 -4.32 43.15
N LYS A 496 10.96 -3.85 42.18
CA LYS A 496 11.31 -2.44 42.00
C LYS A 496 10.49 -1.85 40.85
N PRO A 497 10.10 -0.58 40.88
CA PRO A 497 9.49 0.06 39.73
C PRO A 497 10.49 0.17 38.58
N VAL A 498 10.03 -0.05 37.35
CA VAL A 498 10.76 0.38 36.16
C VAL A 498 10.67 1.90 36.12
N THR A 499 11.79 2.59 35.84
CA THR A 499 11.82 4.05 35.82
C THR A 499 12.25 4.59 34.46
N ASN A 500 11.71 5.76 34.11
CA ASN A 500 12.16 6.56 32.97
C ASN A 500 12.53 7.96 33.51
N ASN A 501 13.73 8.45 33.24
CA ASN A 501 14.26 9.70 33.81
C ASN A 501 14.14 9.81 35.35
N ASN A 502 14.31 8.69 36.06
CA ASN A 502 14.15 8.53 37.51
C ASN A 502 12.71 8.64 38.04
N GLU A 503 11.70 8.65 37.19
CA GLU A 503 10.28 8.57 37.59
C GLU A 503 9.71 7.18 37.31
N GLU A 504 8.77 6.70 38.15
CA GLU A 504 8.13 5.41 37.92
C GLU A 504 7.36 5.40 36.60
N LEU A 505 7.52 4.33 35.82
CA LEU A 505 6.84 4.15 34.56
C LEU A 505 5.38 3.75 34.80
N ILE A 506 4.46 4.68 34.52
CA ILE A 506 3.02 4.49 34.64
C ILE A 506 2.36 4.69 33.27
N TYR A 507 1.67 3.66 32.80
CA TYR A 507 0.84 3.69 31.59
C TYR A 507 -0.59 4.06 31.96
N LYS A 508 -1.11 5.13 31.36
CA LYS A 508 -2.51 5.53 31.46
C LYS A 508 -3.30 4.92 30.32
N LEU A 509 -4.19 3.99 30.63
CA LEU A 509 -4.98 3.27 29.63
C LEU A 509 -6.27 4.03 29.30
N VAL A 510 -6.82 3.72 28.12
CA VAL A 510 -8.13 4.20 27.65
C VAL A 510 -9.00 2.99 27.34
N ASN A 511 -10.30 3.08 27.66
CA ASN A 511 -11.23 1.95 27.61
C ASN A 511 -11.28 1.31 26.21
N GLY A 512 -10.76 0.08 26.09
CA GLY A 512 -10.79 -0.71 24.87
C GLY A 512 -9.74 -0.33 23.82
N LEU A 513 -8.67 0.39 24.19
CA LEU A 513 -7.58 0.77 23.28
C LEU A 513 -6.25 0.20 23.73
N ALA A 514 -5.44 -0.22 22.77
CA ALA A 514 -4.09 -0.68 23.02
C ALA A 514 -3.14 0.50 23.26
N THR A 515 -2.40 0.43 24.34
CA THR A 515 -1.27 1.31 24.65
C THR A 515 0.03 0.56 24.35
N SER A 516 0.88 1.14 23.51
CA SER A 516 2.22 0.60 23.26
C SER A 516 3.08 0.74 24.52
N VAL A 517 3.83 -0.32 24.81
CA VAL A 517 4.73 -0.45 25.95
C VAL A 517 6.13 -0.70 25.39
N ASP A 518 7.10 0.11 25.78
CA ASP A 518 8.50 -0.02 25.39
C ASP A 518 9.40 0.54 26.50
N PHE A 519 10.26 -0.29 27.07
CA PHE A 519 11.21 0.12 28.10
C PHE A 519 12.40 -0.83 28.19
N GLU A 520 13.51 -0.33 28.74
CA GLU A 520 14.69 -1.12 29.08
C GLU A 520 14.78 -1.34 30.59
N LEU A 521 15.30 -2.49 30.99
CA LEU A 521 15.64 -2.74 32.40
C LEU A 521 17.10 -2.37 32.67
N PRO A 522 17.48 -2.02 33.92
CA PRO A 522 18.85 -1.67 34.27
C PRO A 522 19.82 -2.85 34.00
N GLY A 523 20.63 -2.73 32.94
CA GLY A 523 21.47 -3.83 32.42
C GLY A 523 22.34 -4.52 33.47
N GLU A 524 23.04 -3.77 34.32
CA GLU A 524 23.88 -4.34 35.39
C GLU A 524 23.10 -5.19 36.41
N GLU A 525 21.82 -4.87 36.64
CA GLU A 525 20.99 -5.62 37.59
C GLU A 525 20.41 -6.89 36.97
N VAL A 526 20.06 -6.86 35.68
CA VAL A 526 19.35 -7.95 35.00
C VAL A 526 20.26 -8.85 34.19
N ALA A 527 21.53 -8.50 34.01
CA ALA A 527 22.51 -9.35 33.35
C ALA A 527 22.74 -10.67 34.13
N ASP A 528 22.81 -11.76 33.36
CA ASP A 528 23.15 -13.10 33.83
C ASP A 528 22.35 -13.59 35.07
N LYS A 529 21.02 -13.41 35.05
CA LYS A 529 20.13 -13.84 36.13
C LYS A 529 19.41 -15.12 35.80
N GLU A 530 19.26 -15.97 36.82
CA GLU A 530 18.50 -17.22 36.72
C GLU A 530 17.08 -16.96 36.27
N MET A 531 16.42 -15.95 36.84
CA MET A 531 15.11 -15.47 36.42
C MET A 531 15.00 -13.96 36.60
N VAL A 532 14.33 -13.32 35.64
CA VAL A 532 13.83 -11.95 35.70
C VAL A 532 12.32 -12.00 35.58
N TYR A 533 11.64 -11.18 36.38
CA TYR A 533 10.19 -11.07 36.44
C TYR A 533 9.80 -9.64 36.10
N ILE A 534 8.82 -9.47 35.22
CA ILE A 534 8.18 -8.19 34.90
C ILE A 534 6.71 -8.31 35.26
N ARG A 535 6.18 -7.34 36.01
CA ARG A 535 4.79 -7.31 36.47
C ARG A 535 4.11 -6.02 36.04
N PHE A 536 2.97 -6.16 35.38
CA PHE A 536 2.02 -5.08 35.11
C PHE A 536 0.88 -5.17 36.10
N THR A 537 0.67 -4.11 36.88
CA THR A 537 -0.41 -4.06 37.89
C THR A 537 -1.10 -2.71 37.85
N GLY A 538 -2.41 -2.71 38.05
CA GLY A 538 -3.19 -1.49 38.22
C GLY A 538 -2.78 -0.73 39.48
N THR A 539 -2.93 0.59 39.47
CA THR A 539 -2.66 1.47 40.61
C THR A 539 -3.69 2.60 40.70
N GLY A 540 -4.04 2.98 41.94
CA GLY A 540 -5.10 3.95 42.22
C GLY A 540 -6.52 3.36 42.11
N ASP A 541 -7.51 4.21 42.40
CA ASP A 541 -8.91 3.79 42.52
C ASP A 541 -9.76 4.07 41.25
N GLU A 542 -9.20 4.75 40.26
CA GLU A 542 -9.87 5.13 39.01
C GLU A 542 -10.01 3.92 38.06
N VAL A 543 -11.21 3.68 37.52
CA VAL A 543 -11.50 2.56 36.59
C VAL A 543 -12.01 3.10 35.24
N LEU A 544 -11.76 2.36 34.15
CA LEU A 544 -11.93 2.82 32.75
C LEU A 544 -13.38 3.04 32.32
N ASN A 545 -14.33 2.37 32.96
CA ASN A 545 -15.76 2.61 32.84
C ASN A 545 -16.38 2.18 34.16
N ASP A 546 -16.80 3.12 34.99
CA ASP A 546 -17.37 2.81 36.30
C ASP A 546 -18.81 2.28 36.22
N ASN A 547 -19.45 2.38 35.03
CA ASN A 547 -20.87 2.13 34.80
C ASN A 547 -21.73 2.65 35.97
N ASN A 548 -21.54 3.92 36.36
CA ASN A 548 -22.20 4.57 37.50
C ASN A 548 -22.02 3.85 38.86
N GLY A 549 -20.92 3.11 39.04
CA GLY A 549 -20.62 2.35 40.25
C GLY A 549 -21.27 0.97 40.30
N GLU A 550 -21.85 0.46 39.20
CA GLU A 550 -22.47 -0.87 39.17
C GLU A 550 -21.45 -2.02 39.15
N TYR A 551 -20.21 -1.78 38.76
CA TYR A 551 -19.16 -2.80 38.77
C TYR A 551 -18.60 -3.03 40.18
N ASN A 552 -19.36 -3.77 40.98
CA ASN A 552 -18.94 -4.21 42.30
C ASN A 552 -18.04 -5.46 42.20
N PHE A 553 -16.88 -5.41 42.87
CA PHE A 553 -16.04 -6.57 43.12
C PHE A 553 -16.51 -7.24 44.42
N ASP A 554 -17.72 -7.81 44.39
CA ASP A 554 -18.41 -8.40 45.54
C ASP A 554 -18.47 -9.94 45.50
N LYS A 555 -18.10 -10.54 44.36
CA LYS A 555 -17.96 -11.99 44.22
C LYS A 555 -16.58 -12.43 44.70
N VAL A 556 -16.51 -13.58 45.36
CA VAL A 556 -15.25 -14.17 45.83
C VAL A 556 -14.92 -15.39 44.98
N ASP A 557 -13.72 -15.41 44.41
CA ASP A 557 -13.18 -16.62 43.80
C ASP A 557 -12.72 -17.57 44.91
N SER A 558 -13.38 -18.73 45.02
CA SER A 558 -13.10 -19.69 46.10
C SER A 558 -11.69 -20.28 46.06
N GLU A 559 -11.02 -20.22 44.91
CA GLU A 559 -9.67 -20.77 44.77
C GLU A 559 -8.61 -19.75 45.17
N SER A 560 -8.71 -18.52 44.68
CA SER A 560 -7.73 -17.46 44.97
C SER A 560 -8.03 -16.67 46.25
N GLY A 561 -9.28 -16.64 46.70
CA GLY A 561 -9.75 -15.78 47.78
C GLY A 561 -9.87 -14.31 47.39
N LEU A 562 -9.70 -13.95 46.11
CA LEU A 562 -9.80 -12.58 45.61
C LEU A 562 -11.22 -12.22 45.22
N ASN A 563 -11.51 -10.92 45.33
CA ASN A 563 -12.77 -10.37 44.84
C ASN A 563 -12.72 -10.15 43.33
N TYR A 564 -13.82 -10.45 42.64
CA TYR A 564 -13.94 -10.29 41.19
C TYR A 564 -15.32 -9.75 40.78
N THR A 565 -15.41 -9.29 39.54
CA THR A 565 -16.65 -8.88 38.84
C THR A 565 -16.70 -9.54 37.45
N ASP A 566 -17.81 -9.45 36.71
CA ASP A 566 -17.91 -10.07 35.37
C ASP A 566 -17.27 -9.22 34.24
N HIS A 567 -16.82 -8.02 34.57
CA HIS A 567 -16.54 -6.94 33.63
C HIS A 567 -15.20 -6.23 33.91
N SER A 568 -14.13 -6.93 34.30
CA SER A 568 -12.81 -6.33 34.51
C SER A 568 -11.81 -6.94 33.53
N GLU A 569 -11.72 -6.40 32.31
CA GLU A 569 -10.98 -7.03 31.21
C GLU A 569 -9.61 -6.38 31.01
N THR A 570 -8.56 -7.19 30.88
CA THR A 570 -7.21 -6.73 30.58
C THR A 570 -6.51 -7.71 29.65
N GLY A 571 -5.74 -7.18 28.70
CA GLY A 571 -4.90 -7.92 27.77
C GLY A 571 -3.48 -7.36 27.75
N LEU A 572 -2.50 -8.24 27.83
CA LEU A 572 -1.08 -7.93 27.57
C LEU A 572 -0.62 -8.84 26.44
N GLY A 573 -0.33 -8.27 25.28
CA GLY A 573 -0.06 -9.04 24.07
C GLY A 573 0.97 -8.41 23.16
N ASN A 574 1.28 -9.09 22.05
CA ASN A 574 2.34 -8.72 21.10
C ASN A 574 3.67 -8.49 21.84
N ILE A 575 4.04 -9.43 22.71
CA ILE A 575 5.13 -9.23 23.69
C ILE A 575 6.44 -9.70 23.07
N TYR A 576 7.43 -8.83 23.01
CA TYR A 576 8.79 -9.17 22.61
C TYR A 576 9.78 -8.71 23.67
N VAL A 577 10.59 -9.65 24.15
CA VAL A 577 11.68 -9.40 25.09
C VAL A 577 12.98 -9.53 24.31
N PHE A 578 13.60 -8.39 24.02
CA PHE A 578 14.90 -8.30 23.38
C PHE A 578 16.00 -8.38 24.43
N GLY A 579 17.17 -8.90 24.05
CA GLY A 579 18.33 -8.93 24.92
C GLY A 579 19.57 -9.35 24.17
N THR A 580 20.73 -8.82 24.55
CA THR A 580 22.01 -9.13 23.93
C THR A 580 22.62 -10.37 24.59
N PRO A 581 22.83 -11.49 23.85
CA PRO A 581 23.48 -12.67 24.38
C PRO A 581 24.96 -12.40 24.68
N VAL A 582 25.48 -13.01 25.74
CA VAL A 582 26.91 -13.08 26.04
C VAL A 582 27.56 -13.92 24.95
N VAL A 583 28.65 -13.40 24.42
CA VAL A 583 29.40 -14.00 23.31
C VAL A 583 30.38 -14.99 23.93
N GLU A 584 30.25 -16.28 23.59
CA GLU A 584 31.28 -17.27 23.90
C GLU A 584 32.53 -17.00 23.05
N GLU A 585 33.71 -17.41 23.51
CA GLU A 585 34.95 -17.18 22.78
C GLU A 585 34.97 -18.01 21.49
N ASP A 586 34.74 -17.36 20.35
CA ASP A 586 34.88 -17.91 19.01
C ASP A 586 36.27 -17.57 18.43
N HIS A 587 36.83 -18.50 17.67
CA HIS A 587 38.09 -18.34 16.95
C HIS A 587 37.94 -18.51 15.43
N GLU A 588 36.77 -18.92 14.96
CA GLU A 588 36.44 -19.00 13.54
C GLU A 588 35.94 -17.64 13.05
N ALA A 589 36.27 -17.29 11.81
CA ALA A 589 35.82 -16.04 11.23
C ALA A 589 34.45 -16.21 10.55
N PRO A 590 33.60 -15.15 10.56
CA PRO A 590 32.30 -15.19 9.90
C PRO A 590 32.45 -15.41 8.39
N ALA A 591 31.92 -16.53 7.90
CA ALA A 591 31.87 -16.86 6.47
C ALA A 591 30.66 -16.19 5.81
N ILE A 592 30.77 -15.83 4.52
CA ILE A 592 29.66 -15.24 3.77
C ILE A 592 28.67 -16.35 3.38
N LYS A 593 27.40 -16.19 3.74
CA LYS A 593 26.31 -17.12 3.35
C LYS A 593 25.72 -16.73 2.00
N ALA A 594 25.28 -15.48 1.86
CA ALA A 594 24.72 -14.98 0.61
C ALA A 594 25.00 -13.48 0.44
N ILE A 595 25.03 -13.07 -0.83
CA ILE A 595 25.06 -11.67 -1.23
C ILE A 595 23.85 -11.45 -2.13
N ALA A 596 23.05 -10.44 -1.86
CA ALA A 596 21.90 -10.05 -2.63
C ALA A 596 22.07 -8.58 -3.07
N PRO A 597 22.02 -8.24 -4.37
CA PRO A 597 21.95 -9.14 -5.51
C PRO A 597 23.11 -10.14 -5.56
N ALA A 598 22.84 -11.35 -6.08
CA ALA A 598 23.86 -12.38 -6.26
C ALA A 598 25.03 -11.90 -7.12
N ASP A 599 26.22 -12.47 -6.91
CA ASP A 599 27.38 -12.15 -7.75
C ASP A 599 27.07 -12.45 -9.22
N LYS A 600 27.32 -11.44 -10.06
CA LYS A 600 27.03 -11.36 -11.49
C LYS A 600 25.54 -11.36 -11.83
N ALA A 601 24.66 -11.04 -10.89
CA ALA A 601 23.24 -10.82 -11.19
C ALA A 601 23.07 -9.75 -12.28
N THR A 602 22.06 -9.89 -13.13
CA THR A 602 21.73 -8.94 -14.21
C THR A 602 20.29 -8.45 -14.04
N GLY A 603 19.95 -7.28 -14.56
CA GLY A 603 18.58 -6.77 -14.41
C GLY A 603 18.32 -6.08 -13.07
N VAL A 604 19.37 -5.76 -12.32
CA VAL A 604 19.27 -5.09 -11.02
C VAL A 604 18.82 -3.64 -11.21
N SER A 605 17.91 -3.14 -10.36
CA SER A 605 17.46 -1.74 -10.43
C SER A 605 18.62 -0.74 -10.33
N ALA A 606 18.50 0.42 -10.97
CA ALA A 606 19.46 1.52 -10.85
C ALA A 606 19.50 2.12 -9.43
N SER A 607 18.46 1.90 -8.62
CA SER A 607 18.41 2.25 -7.21
C SER A 607 17.90 1.07 -6.39
N GLY A 608 18.57 0.73 -5.30
CA GLY A 608 18.28 -0.50 -4.56
C GLY A 608 19.12 -0.66 -3.30
N LYS A 609 19.17 -1.90 -2.82
CA LYS A 609 19.89 -2.30 -1.61
C LYS A 609 20.77 -3.51 -1.93
N ILE A 610 22.01 -3.51 -1.44
CA ILE A 610 22.88 -4.69 -1.40
C ILE A 610 22.83 -5.22 0.02
N THR A 611 22.58 -6.51 0.23
CA THR A 611 22.57 -7.17 1.53
C THR A 611 23.56 -8.32 1.50
N ILE A 612 24.42 -8.42 2.51
CA ILE A 612 25.37 -9.51 2.70
C ILE A 612 25.02 -10.19 4.00
N SER A 613 24.77 -11.50 3.95
CA SER A 613 24.55 -12.32 5.14
C SER A 613 25.77 -13.18 5.44
N TYR A 614 26.00 -13.42 6.72
CA TYR A 614 27.14 -14.18 7.24
C TYR A 614 26.69 -15.46 7.94
N SER A 615 27.61 -16.38 8.18
CA SER A 615 27.37 -17.67 8.83
C SER A 615 26.94 -17.53 10.29
N GLU A 616 27.21 -16.39 10.89
CA GLU A 616 27.08 -16.11 12.30
C GLU A 616 26.82 -14.61 12.55
N ARG A 617 26.72 -14.24 13.82
CA ARG A 617 26.41 -12.87 14.23
C ARG A 617 27.62 -11.95 14.08
N ILE A 618 27.37 -10.78 13.52
CA ILE A 618 28.42 -9.81 13.20
C ILE A 618 28.31 -8.55 14.05
N GLN A 619 29.37 -7.75 14.01
CA GLN A 619 29.41 -6.37 14.45
C GLN A 619 30.26 -5.54 13.46
N ALA A 620 30.17 -4.21 13.59
CA ALA A 620 30.95 -3.30 12.78
C ALA A 620 32.46 -3.49 13.02
N GLY A 621 33.20 -3.66 11.93
CA GLY A 621 34.66 -3.73 11.92
C GLY A 621 35.29 -2.40 11.50
N THR A 622 36.34 -2.49 10.69
CA THR A 622 37.10 -1.31 10.22
C THR A 622 37.22 -1.29 8.70
N GLY A 623 37.07 -0.12 8.08
CA GLY A 623 37.28 0.07 6.64
C GLY A 623 36.11 0.78 5.98
N GLU A 624 36.14 0.88 4.65
CA GLU A 624 35.11 1.52 3.84
C GLU A 624 34.48 0.50 2.90
N ALA A 625 33.15 0.54 2.78
CA ALA A 625 32.43 -0.19 1.74
C ALA A 625 32.41 0.65 0.47
N THR A 626 32.84 0.08 -0.65
CA THR A 626 32.87 0.80 -1.92
C THR A 626 32.15 0.04 -3.03
N LEU A 627 31.48 0.75 -3.91
CA LEU A 627 30.82 0.22 -5.11
C LEU A 627 31.44 0.87 -6.33
N THR A 628 32.12 0.09 -7.16
CA THR A 628 32.89 0.59 -8.31
C THR A 628 32.31 0.07 -9.61
N GLY A 629 31.96 0.96 -10.54
CA GLY A 629 31.41 0.60 -11.84
C GLY A 629 31.28 1.83 -12.73
N ASN A 630 31.30 1.62 -14.05
CA ASN A 630 31.23 2.70 -15.03
C ASN A 630 32.25 3.84 -14.77
N GLY A 631 33.49 3.49 -14.42
CA GLY A 631 34.56 4.46 -14.14
C GLY A 631 34.43 5.26 -12.83
N LYS A 632 33.42 5.00 -12.00
CA LYS A 632 33.17 5.69 -10.72
C LYS A 632 33.26 4.72 -9.54
N THR A 633 33.77 5.21 -8.40
CA THR A 633 33.72 4.53 -7.10
C THR A 633 32.85 5.33 -6.14
N ILE A 634 31.89 4.66 -5.48
CA ILE A 634 30.94 5.22 -4.53
C ILE A 634 31.24 4.61 -3.16
N THR A 635 31.41 5.43 -2.12
CA THR A 635 31.45 4.95 -0.72
C THR A 635 30.02 4.75 -0.23
N LEU A 636 29.74 3.58 0.35
CA LEU A 636 28.41 3.17 0.78
C LEU A 636 28.28 3.22 2.31
N GLU A 637 27.14 3.73 2.78
CA GLU A 637 26.78 3.75 4.20
C GLU A 637 26.15 2.41 4.61
N PRO A 638 26.64 1.74 5.66
CA PRO A 638 26.12 0.46 6.11
C PRO A 638 24.86 0.60 6.98
N GLU A 639 23.98 -0.39 6.84
CA GLU A 639 22.90 -0.71 7.75
C GLU A 639 23.14 -2.12 8.32
N TYR A 640 23.43 -2.21 9.61
CA TYR A 640 23.76 -3.49 10.27
C TYR A 640 22.51 -4.21 10.77
N GLY A 641 22.40 -5.48 10.42
CA GLY A 641 21.55 -6.48 11.05
C GLY A 641 22.33 -7.33 12.06
N SER A 642 21.71 -8.39 12.58
CA SER A 642 22.34 -9.28 13.57
C SER A 642 23.41 -10.18 12.96
N SER A 643 23.18 -10.66 11.73
CA SER A 643 24.09 -11.51 10.95
C SER A 643 24.23 -11.02 9.50
N SER A 644 23.79 -9.79 9.23
CA SER A 644 23.87 -9.19 7.90
C SER A 644 24.33 -7.73 7.94
N VAL A 645 24.90 -7.26 6.84
CA VAL A 645 25.14 -5.83 6.60
C VAL A 645 24.57 -5.47 5.24
N SER A 646 23.94 -4.30 5.16
CA SER A 646 23.33 -3.85 3.93
C SER A 646 23.72 -2.43 3.55
N PHE A 647 23.59 -2.10 2.26
CA PHE A 647 23.98 -0.82 1.69
C PHE A 647 22.94 -0.35 0.70
N ARG A 648 22.46 0.89 0.85
CA ARG A 648 21.58 1.49 -0.15
C ARG A 648 22.42 2.17 -1.24
N TYR A 649 21.99 2.04 -2.48
CA TYR A 649 22.54 2.75 -3.63
C TYR A 649 21.42 3.38 -4.45
N VAL A 650 21.75 4.47 -5.13
CA VAL A 650 20.81 5.19 -5.99
C VAL A 650 21.52 5.62 -7.28
N ASN A 651 20.76 5.71 -8.37
CA ASN A 651 21.19 6.26 -9.66
C ASN A 651 22.46 5.60 -10.24
N LEU A 652 22.56 4.28 -10.19
CA LEU A 652 23.61 3.54 -10.90
C LEU A 652 23.37 3.57 -12.41
N ALA A 653 24.45 3.59 -13.19
CA ALA A 653 24.35 3.57 -14.65
C ALA A 653 23.74 2.26 -15.14
N TYR A 654 22.73 2.35 -16.01
CA TYR A 654 22.11 1.20 -16.66
C TYR A 654 23.07 0.42 -17.54
N ALA A 655 22.75 -0.86 -17.76
CA ALA A 655 23.56 -1.79 -18.53
C ALA A 655 25.05 -1.83 -18.11
N SER A 656 25.35 -1.39 -16.89
CA SER A 656 26.71 -1.31 -16.37
C SER A 656 26.89 -2.28 -15.22
N THR A 657 28.05 -2.91 -15.19
CA THR A 657 28.45 -3.76 -14.07
C THR A 657 29.09 -2.91 -12.97
N TYR A 658 28.58 -3.05 -11.75
CA TYR A 658 29.15 -2.50 -10.53
C TYR A 658 29.70 -3.63 -9.68
N THR A 659 30.83 -3.38 -9.02
CA THR A 659 31.51 -4.29 -8.12
C THR A 659 31.55 -3.67 -6.73
N LEU A 660 30.86 -4.30 -5.78
CA LEU A 660 31.03 -4.06 -4.37
C LEU A 660 32.40 -4.58 -3.92
N ALA A 661 33.13 -3.79 -3.14
CA ALA A 661 34.34 -4.18 -2.45
C ALA A 661 34.25 -3.81 -0.96
N LEU A 662 34.37 -4.82 -0.10
CA LEU A 662 34.57 -4.67 1.34
C LEU A 662 35.97 -5.20 1.72
N PRO A 663 36.76 -4.46 2.51
CA PRO A 663 38.04 -4.96 3.00
C PRO A 663 37.86 -6.11 4.01
N GLU A 664 38.92 -6.90 4.20
CA GLU A 664 38.98 -7.89 5.28
C GLU A 664 38.77 -7.22 6.64
N GLY A 665 37.89 -7.77 7.46
CA GLY A 665 37.52 -7.18 8.75
C GLY A 665 36.65 -5.94 8.66
N TYR A 666 35.99 -5.68 7.52
CA TYR A 666 34.93 -4.66 7.43
C TYR A 666 33.79 -4.98 8.41
N VAL A 667 33.44 -6.26 8.53
CA VAL A 667 32.68 -6.79 9.65
C VAL A 667 33.54 -7.78 10.42
N THR A 668 33.30 -7.89 11.72
CA THR A 668 33.84 -8.98 12.54
C THR A 668 32.69 -9.78 13.11
N ASP A 669 32.95 -11.00 13.58
CA ASP A 669 32.03 -11.59 14.55
C ASP A 669 32.07 -10.79 15.86
N ARG A 670 31.29 -11.24 16.85
CA ARG A 670 31.26 -10.59 18.17
C ARG A 670 32.48 -10.90 19.04
N SER A 671 33.28 -11.90 18.71
CA SER A 671 34.55 -12.24 19.37
C SER A 671 35.73 -11.45 18.80
N GLY A 672 35.53 -10.74 17.68
CA GLY A 672 36.50 -9.90 17.00
C GLY A 672 37.25 -10.58 15.84
N ASN A 673 36.87 -11.80 15.43
CA ASN A 673 37.47 -12.43 14.25
C ASN A 673 36.96 -11.75 12.98
N LYS A 674 37.88 -11.51 12.05
CA LYS A 674 37.62 -10.67 10.87
C LYS A 674 37.00 -11.47 9.74
N ALA A 675 35.85 -11.01 9.23
CA ALA A 675 35.30 -11.56 8.01
C ALA A 675 36.29 -11.41 6.83
N PRO A 676 36.29 -12.36 5.86
CA PRO A 676 37.08 -12.21 4.65
C PRO A 676 36.62 -10.97 3.86
N ALA A 677 37.51 -10.44 3.02
CA ALA A 677 37.17 -9.39 2.08
C ALA A 677 36.05 -9.86 1.12
N VAL A 678 35.14 -8.95 0.79
CA VAL A 678 34.04 -9.22 -0.17
C VAL A 678 34.35 -8.54 -1.49
N SER A 679 34.19 -9.30 -2.58
CA SER A 679 34.11 -8.73 -3.93
C SER A 679 32.93 -9.40 -4.65
N SER A 680 31.90 -8.62 -4.95
CA SER A 680 30.69 -9.10 -5.63
C SER A 680 30.26 -8.11 -6.68
N SER A 681 29.84 -8.59 -7.84
CA SER A 681 29.44 -7.78 -8.97
C SER A 681 27.96 -7.93 -9.30
N PHE A 682 27.34 -6.93 -9.89
CA PHE A 682 26.02 -7.06 -10.51
C PHE A 682 25.89 -6.07 -11.66
N THR A 683 25.00 -6.37 -12.60
CA THR A 683 24.72 -5.57 -13.79
C THR A 683 23.35 -4.94 -13.65
N VAL A 684 23.34 -3.60 -13.67
CA VAL A 684 22.12 -2.81 -13.64
C VAL A 684 21.31 -3.11 -14.91
N MET A 685 19.99 -3.12 -14.77
CA MET A 685 19.04 -3.39 -15.84
C MET A 685 19.33 -2.58 -17.11
N GLU A 686 18.91 -3.13 -18.25
CA GLU A 686 18.94 -2.35 -19.48
C GLU A 686 17.84 -1.29 -19.44
N ARG A 687 18.18 -0.09 -19.91
CA ARG A 687 17.21 0.96 -20.19
C ARG A 687 17.23 1.26 -21.67
N ILE A 688 16.05 1.50 -22.23
CA ILE A 688 15.94 1.94 -23.62
C ILE A 688 16.58 3.32 -23.70
N LYS A 689 17.66 3.42 -24.49
CA LYS A 689 18.35 4.69 -24.74
C LYS A 689 17.36 5.66 -25.41
N PRO A 690 17.12 6.84 -24.82
CA PRO A 690 16.24 7.82 -25.44
C PRO A 690 16.89 8.41 -26.69
N GLU A 691 16.07 8.80 -27.66
CA GLU A 691 16.57 9.50 -28.85
C GLU A 691 17.07 10.91 -28.47
N ALA A 692 18.27 11.26 -28.92
CA ALA A 692 18.84 12.59 -28.72
C ALA A 692 17.93 13.66 -29.36
N ARG A 693 17.55 14.66 -28.55
CA ARG A 693 16.69 15.77 -28.94
C ARG A 693 16.85 16.94 -27.99
N LEU A 694 16.64 18.15 -28.49
CA LEU A 694 16.63 19.36 -27.67
C LEU A 694 15.26 19.56 -26.97
N PHE A 695 15.20 20.53 -26.07
CA PHE A 695 13.94 21.04 -25.52
C PHE A 695 12.99 21.52 -26.63
N ASN A 696 11.69 21.43 -26.36
CA ASN A 696 10.66 21.85 -27.30
C ASN A 696 10.45 23.38 -27.29
N ALA A 697 10.67 24.02 -26.14
CA ALA A 697 10.56 25.46 -25.95
C ALA A 697 11.54 25.96 -24.89
N ILE A 698 11.93 27.23 -25.00
CA ILE A 698 12.71 27.94 -23.99
C ILE A 698 11.91 29.16 -23.54
N VAL A 699 11.85 29.41 -22.25
CA VAL A 699 11.28 30.63 -21.66
C VAL A 699 12.40 31.53 -21.16
N ASP A 700 12.37 32.79 -21.58
CA ASP A 700 13.32 33.83 -21.19
C ASP A 700 12.60 35.18 -21.09
N GLN A 701 12.32 35.61 -19.86
CA GLN A 701 11.62 36.87 -19.58
C GLN A 701 12.38 38.12 -20.09
N SER A 702 13.68 38.01 -20.40
CA SER A 702 14.47 39.14 -20.90
C SER A 702 14.19 39.48 -22.37
N LEU A 703 13.46 38.61 -23.07
CA LEU A 703 13.05 38.84 -24.46
C LEU A 703 12.13 40.06 -24.58
N GLU A 704 12.37 40.88 -25.60
CA GLU A 704 11.41 41.95 -25.95
C GLU A 704 10.08 41.34 -26.40
N VAL A 705 10.13 40.30 -27.24
CA VAL A 705 8.99 39.57 -27.81
C VAL A 705 9.36 38.09 -28.03
N SER A 706 8.36 37.21 -27.96
CA SER A 706 8.49 35.78 -28.27
C SER A 706 8.87 35.52 -29.73
N VAL A 707 9.71 34.49 -29.94
CA VAL A 707 10.26 34.06 -31.22
C VAL A 707 9.79 32.63 -31.50
N MET A 708 9.00 32.47 -32.57
CA MET A 708 8.45 31.17 -32.96
C MET A 708 9.56 30.18 -33.37
N PRO A 709 9.35 28.86 -33.15
CA PRO A 709 10.30 27.84 -33.55
C PRO A 709 10.48 27.79 -35.08
N THR A 710 11.65 27.33 -35.52
CA THR A 710 11.94 27.03 -36.93
C THR A 710 12.36 25.57 -37.09
N SER A 711 12.61 25.09 -38.31
CA SER A 711 13.12 23.73 -38.53
C SER A 711 14.50 23.46 -37.91
N THR A 712 15.23 24.50 -37.50
CA THR A 712 16.60 24.39 -36.96
C THR A 712 16.79 25.12 -35.63
N ALA A 713 15.76 25.78 -35.08
CA ALA A 713 15.87 26.55 -33.85
C ALA A 713 14.65 26.32 -32.94
N ILE A 714 14.94 26.17 -31.65
CA ILE A 714 13.93 26.03 -30.59
C ILE A 714 13.17 27.35 -30.46
N GLY A 715 11.85 27.27 -30.23
CA GLY A 715 11.03 28.45 -29.96
C GLY A 715 11.44 29.09 -28.63
N GLN A 716 11.55 30.41 -28.61
CA GLN A 716 11.87 31.18 -27.41
C GLN A 716 10.69 32.06 -27.03
N TYR A 717 10.20 31.95 -25.81
CA TYR A 717 9.00 32.61 -25.35
C TYR A 717 9.33 33.54 -24.20
N LYS A 718 8.72 34.73 -24.19
CA LYS A 718 8.91 35.70 -23.13
C LYS A 718 8.21 35.25 -21.84
N THR A 719 7.06 34.62 -21.98
CA THR A 719 6.23 34.15 -20.87
C THR A 719 6.13 32.62 -20.85
N ILE A 720 5.83 32.08 -19.67
CA ILE A 720 5.64 30.63 -19.49
C ILE A 720 4.35 30.19 -20.18
N GLN A 721 3.28 30.98 -20.07
CA GLN A 721 2.00 30.67 -20.71
C GLN A 721 2.10 30.62 -22.24
N GLU A 722 2.83 31.53 -22.89
CA GLU A 722 3.02 31.46 -24.35
C GLU A 722 3.71 30.15 -24.77
N ALA A 723 4.65 29.64 -23.97
CA ALA A 723 5.30 28.36 -24.24
C ALA A 723 4.35 27.17 -24.04
N ILE A 724 3.46 27.23 -23.06
CA ILE A 724 2.40 26.24 -22.85
C ILE A 724 1.38 26.26 -24.00
N ASP A 725 0.98 27.45 -24.45
CA ASP A 725 0.04 27.64 -25.55
C ASP A 725 0.56 27.08 -26.88
N ALA A 726 1.89 27.00 -27.03
CA ALA A 726 2.56 26.41 -28.17
C ALA A 726 2.53 24.87 -28.19
N VAL A 727 2.12 24.21 -27.10
CA VAL A 727 2.00 22.75 -27.05
C VAL A 727 0.85 22.28 -27.96
N PRO A 728 1.07 21.30 -28.85
CA PRO A 728 0.04 20.79 -29.75
C PRO A 728 -1.18 20.26 -28.99
N VAL A 729 -2.38 20.54 -29.52
CA VAL A 729 -3.63 20.08 -28.90
C VAL A 729 -3.76 18.56 -28.83
N THR A 730 -3.07 17.84 -29.72
CA THR A 730 -3.03 16.37 -29.80
C THR A 730 -1.79 15.78 -29.14
N ASN A 731 -1.08 16.55 -28.29
CA ASN A 731 0.15 16.08 -27.66
C ASN A 731 -0.14 14.86 -26.77
N ASN A 732 0.68 13.83 -26.91
CA ASN A 732 0.55 12.56 -26.18
C ASN A 732 1.89 12.03 -25.68
N LYS A 733 2.89 12.91 -25.59
CA LYS A 733 4.26 12.62 -25.16
C LYS A 733 4.88 13.83 -24.48
N PRO A 734 5.92 13.66 -23.64
CA PRO A 734 6.55 14.77 -22.92
C PRO A 734 6.96 15.94 -23.83
N TRP A 735 6.40 17.12 -23.55
CA TRP A 735 6.75 18.40 -24.17
C TRP A 735 7.57 19.23 -23.18
N LEU A 736 8.87 19.34 -23.45
CA LEU A 736 9.85 19.89 -22.51
C LEU A 736 10.02 21.39 -22.71
N ILE A 737 9.77 22.18 -21.67
CA ILE A 737 9.91 23.63 -21.64
C ILE A 737 11.01 23.99 -20.64
N PHE A 738 12.14 24.51 -21.12
CA PHE A 738 13.20 25.00 -20.25
C PHE A 738 12.94 26.45 -19.85
N ILE A 739 13.02 26.78 -18.57
CA ILE A 739 12.76 28.13 -18.02
C ILE A 739 14.06 28.68 -17.46
N LYS A 740 14.60 29.73 -18.09
CA LYS A 740 15.84 30.39 -17.62
C LYS A 740 15.63 31.11 -16.29
N ALA A 741 16.72 31.39 -15.57
CA ALA A 741 16.73 32.23 -14.39
C ALA A 741 15.90 33.51 -14.58
N GLY A 742 14.95 33.75 -13.66
CA GLY A 742 14.07 34.89 -13.76
C GLY A 742 12.95 34.91 -12.72
N TYR A 743 12.27 36.06 -12.67
CA TYR A 743 11.11 36.32 -11.83
C TYR A 743 9.90 36.52 -12.76
N TYR A 744 9.04 35.52 -12.83
CA TYR A 744 7.95 35.42 -13.78
C TYR A 744 6.61 35.79 -13.13
N ASN A 745 6.18 37.04 -13.37
CA ASN A 745 4.84 37.55 -13.05
C ASN A 745 4.01 37.64 -14.35
N ASP A 746 3.72 36.47 -14.90
CA ASP A 746 3.47 36.14 -16.31
C ASP A 746 2.31 36.90 -17.01
N LEU A 747 2.47 38.19 -17.35
CA LEU A 747 1.47 38.99 -18.07
C LEU A 747 1.24 38.46 -19.50
N ASN A 748 0.24 37.60 -19.70
CA ASN A 748 0.12 36.76 -20.90
C ASN A 748 -1.21 36.94 -21.67
N ASN A 749 -1.96 38.01 -21.40
CA ASN A 749 -3.25 38.33 -22.03
C ASN A 749 -4.34 37.24 -21.89
N ARG A 750 -4.12 36.17 -21.12
CA ARG A 750 -5.13 35.16 -20.83
C ARG A 750 -6.14 35.72 -19.86
N THR A 751 -7.42 35.72 -20.25
CA THR A 751 -8.53 36.13 -19.39
C THR A 751 -9.39 34.92 -19.03
N PHE A 752 -9.77 34.78 -17.75
CA PHE A 752 -10.84 33.85 -17.36
C PHE A 752 -12.21 34.48 -17.64
N SER A 753 -13.13 33.70 -18.21
CA SER A 753 -14.53 34.10 -18.38
C SER A 753 -15.22 34.05 -17.02
N THR A 754 -15.56 35.19 -16.40
CA THR A 754 -16.39 35.17 -15.17
C THR A 754 -17.61 36.09 -15.29
N GLU A 755 -18.74 35.62 -14.75
CA GLU A 755 -19.99 36.39 -14.60
C GLU A 755 -20.07 37.15 -13.25
N LYS A 756 -18.98 37.33 -12.49
CA LYS A 756 -19.03 38.00 -11.16
C LYS A 756 -17.76 38.78 -10.82
N TYR A 757 -17.93 40.08 -10.49
CA TYR A 757 -16.90 40.97 -9.92
C TYR A 757 -17.47 41.93 -8.84
N THR A 758 -16.59 42.30 -7.91
CA THR A 758 -16.54 43.28 -6.79
C THR A 758 -17.77 44.10 -6.32
N TRP A 759 -17.74 44.44 -5.02
CA TRP A 759 -18.59 45.45 -4.38
C TRP A 759 -18.15 46.88 -4.78
N GLU A 760 -19.12 47.79 -4.92
CA GLU A 760 -18.96 49.20 -5.34
C GLU A 760 -18.19 50.07 -4.33
N ASP A 761 -17.31 50.98 -4.80
CA ASP A 761 -17.53 52.44 -4.70
C ASP A 761 -16.65 53.30 -5.68
N GLN A 762 -16.76 54.63 -5.56
CA GLN A 762 -16.89 55.68 -6.59
C GLN A 762 -15.63 56.16 -7.36
N SER A 763 -14.62 55.35 -7.66
CA SER A 763 -13.39 55.89 -8.32
C SER A 763 -12.91 55.24 -9.63
N GLY A 764 -13.45 54.10 -10.05
CA GLY A 764 -13.11 53.51 -11.35
C GLY A 764 -12.87 52.01 -11.27
N LYS A 765 -13.66 51.26 -12.05
CA LYS A 765 -13.63 49.80 -12.16
C LYS A 765 -12.28 49.32 -12.68
N LEU A 766 -11.63 48.39 -11.98
CA LEU A 766 -10.83 47.34 -12.64
C LEU A 766 -11.66 46.06 -12.56
N SER A 767 -11.90 45.44 -13.70
CA SER A 767 -12.54 44.13 -13.77
C SER A 767 -11.48 43.08 -13.43
N ALA A 768 -11.77 42.03 -12.66
CA ALA A 768 -10.80 40.93 -12.55
C ALA A 768 -10.63 40.16 -13.88
N SER A 769 -11.32 40.58 -14.97
CA SER A 769 -11.03 40.19 -16.35
C SER A 769 -9.80 40.89 -16.95
N GLU A 770 -9.17 41.83 -16.23
CA GLU A 770 -7.98 42.56 -16.69
C GLU A 770 -6.66 42.00 -16.09
N ASP A 771 -6.72 41.13 -15.08
CA ASP A 771 -5.55 40.44 -14.52
C ASP A 771 -5.23 39.18 -15.33
N SER A 772 -4.23 39.28 -16.23
CA SER A 772 -3.80 38.22 -17.14
C SER A 772 -2.53 37.50 -16.68
N ARG A 773 -2.21 37.52 -15.39
CA ARG A 773 -0.94 36.99 -14.86
C ARG A 773 -0.94 35.47 -14.63
N ILE A 774 -2.05 34.78 -14.92
CA ILE A 774 -2.29 33.36 -14.59
C ILE A 774 -1.57 32.39 -15.51
N ILE A 775 -1.03 31.32 -14.93
CA ILE A 775 -0.52 30.17 -15.69
C ILE A 775 -1.51 29.01 -15.54
N VAL A 776 -2.04 28.53 -16.66
CA VAL A 776 -2.89 27.32 -16.69
C VAL A 776 -2.31 26.32 -17.66
N VAL A 777 -2.06 25.12 -17.16
CA VAL A 777 -1.64 23.96 -17.92
C VAL A 777 -2.89 23.15 -18.29
N ASP A 778 -3.39 23.35 -19.50
CA ASP A 778 -4.58 22.68 -20.06
C ASP A 778 -4.26 21.73 -21.22
N ARG A 779 -2.97 21.40 -21.36
CA ARG A 779 -2.41 20.44 -22.31
C ARG A 779 -1.76 19.29 -21.54
N PRO A 780 -1.95 18.03 -21.95
CA PRO A 780 -1.32 16.89 -21.29
C PRO A 780 0.18 16.82 -21.63
N PHE A 781 0.95 16.12 -20.79
CA PHE A 781 2.39 15.88 -20.99
C PHE A 781 3.26 17.16 -21.03
N VAL A 782 2.88 18.21 -20.31
CA VAL A 782 3.69 19.45 -20.19
C VAL A 782 4.72 19.30 -19.09
N HIS A 783 5.99 19.54 -19.42
CA HIS A 783 7.12 19.41 -18.51
C HIS A 783 7.83 20.77 -18.37
N LEU A 784 7.80 21.37 -17.18
CA LEU A 784 8.42 22.66 -16.87
C LEU A 784 9.76 22.46 -16.12
N ILE A 785 10.87 22.76 -16.78
CA ILE A 785 12.22 22.54 -16.23
C ILE A 785 12.88 23.88 -15.98
N GLY A 786 12.98 24.29 -14.71
CA GLY A 786 13.71 25.50 -14.33
C GLY A 786 15.22 25.32 -14.38
N GLU A 787 15.94 26.41 -14.64
CA GLU A 787 17.41 26.44 -14.57
C GLU A 787 17.94 26.04 -13.18
N ASP A 788 17.30 26.56 -12.12
CA ASP A 788 17.66 26.30 -10.72
C ASP A 788 16.51 26.76 -9.82
N VAL A 789 16.19 25.97 -8.79
CA VAL A 789 15.09 26.26 -7.85
C VAL A 789 15.19 27.62 -7.16
N ASN A 790 16.40 28.15 -6.97
CA ASN A 790 16.67 29.46 -6.36
C ASN A 790 16.66 30.61 -7.37
N LYS A 791 16.74 30.31 -8.67
CA LYS A 791 16.86 31.32 -9.73
C LYS A 791 15.58 31.50 -10.54
N VAL A 792 14.70 30.51 -10.56
CA VAL A 792 13.42 30.56 -11.28
C VAL A 792 12.29 30.68 -10.28
N THR A 793 11.63 31.84 -10.27
CA THR A 793 10.46 32.09 -9.41
C THR A 793 9.29 32.52 -10.26
N ILE A 794 8.20 31.76 -10.20
CA ILE A 794 6.87 32.11 -10.72
C ILE A 794 6.13 32.76 -9.55
N ALA A 795 5.77 34.04 -9.67
CA ALA A 795 5.24 34.80 -8.54
C ALA A 795 3.99 35.60 -8.90
N GLN A 796 2.98 35.52 -8.03
CA GLN A 796 1.75 36.31 -8.07
C GLN A 796 1.25 36.58 -6.65
N ASP A 797 0.21 37.40 -6.51
CA ASP A 797 -0.29 37.88 -5.21
C ASP A 797 -1.82 37.85 -5.11
N ARG A 798 -2.45 36.92 -5.82
CA ARG A 798 -3.91 36.82 -5.91
C ARG A 798 -4.50 36.09 -4.69
N ILE A 799 -5.59 36.63 -4.17
CA ILE A 799 -6.36 36.02 -3.06
C ILE A 799 -7.65 35.37 -3.58
N ALA A 800 -7.99 34.22 -3.02
CA ALA A 800 -9.20 33.49 -3.35
C ALA A 800 -10.26 33.59 -2.24
N GLY A 801 -11.54 33.48 -2.61
CA GLY A 801 -12.65 33.30 -1.66
C GLY A 801 -13.34 34.59 -1.19
N SER A 802 -14.65 34.50 -0.93
CA SER A 802 -15.56 35.62 -0.65
C SER A 802 -15.41 36.27 0.73
N ASN A 803 -14.45 35.82 1.55
CA ASN A 803 -14.28 36.23 2.95
C ASN A 803 -13.06 37.13 3.16
N ALA A 804 -12.51 37.76 2.12
CA ALA A 804 -11.47 38.76 2.28
C ALA A 804 -11.91 39.81 3.33
N ALA A 805 -11.21 39.86 4.46
CA ALA A 805 -11.53 40.75 5.59
C ALA A 805 -11.52 42.24 5.18
N ASP A 806 -10.81 42.54 4.11
CA ASP A 806 -10.74 43.86 3.48
C ASP A 806 -11.40 43.81 2.11
N LYS A 807 -12.58 44.43 2.03
CA LYS A 807 -13.38 44.47 0.80
C LYS A 807 -12.87 45.48 -0.24
N SER A 808 -11.75 46.18 0.04
CA SER A 808 -11.11 47.11 -0.91
C SER A 808 -10.20 46.41 -1.92
N GLN A 809 -9.86 45.13 -1.71
CA GLN A 809 -9.01 44.33 -2.61
C GLN A 809 -9.88 43.40 -3.49
N PRO A 810 -9.48 43.15 -4.76
CA PRO A 810 -10.15 42.16 -5.59
C PRO A 810 -9.92 40.75 -5.01
N TRP A 811 -10.92 39.88 -5.16
CA TRP A 811 -10.83 38.46 -4.81
C TRP A 811 -11.26 37.61 -6.00
N TYR A 812 -10.69 36.41 -6.10
CA TYR A 812 -10.85 35.49 -7.22
C TYR A 812 -11.56 34.20 -6.79
N ASN A 813 -12.15 33.44 -7.73
CA ASN A 813 -12.49 32.05 -7.43
C ASN A 813 -11.21 31.26 -7.18
N VAL A 814 -11.32 30.12 -6.49
CA VAL A 814 -10.16 29.32 -6.04
C VAL A 814 -9.15 29.03 -7.16
N ALA A 815 -9.63 28.54 -8.31
CA ALA A 815 -8.76 28.27 -9.45
C ALA A 815 -8.13 29.54 -10.04
N GLU A 816 -8.88 30.64 -10.07
CA GLU A 816 -8.40 31.92 -10.60
C GLU A 816 -7.44 32.63 -9.62
N GLY A 817 -7.48 32.31 -8.34
CA GLY A 817 -6.59 32.87 -7.32
C GLY A 817 -5.24 32.17 -7.21
N ALA A 818 -5.06 30.99 -7.83
CA ALA A 818 -3.82 30.23 -7.75
C ALA A 818 -2.72 30.76 -8.68
N THR A 819 -1.45 30.73 -8.24
CA THR A 819 -0.31 31.13 -9.09
C THR A 819 -0.22 30.24 -10.35
N VAL A 820 -0.29 28.93 -10.17
CA VAL A 820 -0.30 27.93 -11.25
C VAL A 820 -1.49 27.00 -11.08
N VAL A 821 -2.21 26.74 -12.18
CA VAL A 821 -3.30 25.77 -12.24
C VAL A 821 -2.98 24.66 -13.23
N ILE A 822 -3.02 23.41 -12.80
CA ILE A 822 -2.78 22.25 -13.65
C ILE A 822 -4.11 21.53 -13.87
N LYS A 823 -4.58 21.48 -15.12
CA LYS A 823 -5.87 20.90 -15.53
C LYS A 823 -5.73 19.73 -16.50
N SER A 824 -4.54 19.17 -16.62
CA SER A 824 -4.23 18.12 -17.58
C SER A 824 -3.24 17.13 -17.02
N ASN A 825 -3.46 15.86 -17.38
CA ASN A 825 -2.72 14.74 -16.85
C ASN A 825 -1.26 14.72 -17.35
N ASP A 826 -0.42 13.94 -16.67
CA ASP A 826 0.97 13.69 -17.04
C ASP A 826 1.84 14.96 -17.00
N PHE A 827 1.64 15.81 -16.00
CA PHE A 827 2.44 17.01 -15.80
C PHE A 827 3.71 16.73 -15.00
N TYR A 828 4.81 17.40 -15.35
CA TYR A 828 6.04 17.38 -14.57
C TYR A 828 6.62 18.79 -14.37
N ALA A 829 7.15 19.08 -13.19
CA ALA A 829 7.98 20.26 -12.97
C ALA A 829 9.23 19.96 -12.13
N GLU A 830 10.33 20.62 -12.47
CA GLU A 830 11.60 20.52 -11.75
C GLU A 830 12.31 21.87 -11.61
N ASN A 831 13.05 22.06 -10.51
CA ASN A 831 14.01 23.16 -10.31
C ASN A 831 13.39 24.56 -10.43
N LEU A 832 12.19 24.76 -9.89
CA LEU A 832 11.51 26.06 -9.91
C LEU A 832 10.76 26.34 -8.61
N THR A 833 10.55 27.63 -8.33
CA THR A 833 9.73 28.11 -7.22
C THR A 833 8.38 28.62 -7.76
N ILE A 834 7.27 28.15 -7.18
CA ILE A 834 5.93 28.71 -7.37
C ILE A 834 5.57 29.44 -6.07
N ASP A 835 5.35 30.74 -6.17
CA ASP A 835 5.15 31.63 -5.03
C ASP A 835 3.83 32.39 -5.17
N ASN A 836 2.99 32.33 -4.14
CA ASN A 836 1.97 33.33 -3.92
C ASN A 836 2.47 34.28 -2.81
N GLU A 837 3.03 35.40 -3.25
CA GLU A 837 3.77 36.35 -2.40
C GLU A 837 2.84 37.29 -1.61
N TRP A 838 1.51 37.10 -1.67
CA TRP A 838 0.55 38.01 -1.03
C TRP A 838 0.87 38.30 0.45
N TRP A 839 1.31 37.29 1.21
CA TRP A 839 1.56 37.44 2.65
C TRP A 839 2.87 38.17 2.97
N THR A 840 3.87 38.09 2.08
CA THR A 840 5.18 38.76 2.26
C THR A 840 5.21 40.14 1.63
N LYS A 841 4.33 40.42 0.67
CA LYS A 841 4.32 41.66 -0.12
C LYS A 841 3.72 42.86 0.60
N TYR A 842 2.73 42.66 1.47
CA TYR A 842 2.08 43.76 2.19
C TYR A 842 2.22 43.60 3.71
N GLU A 843 2.69 44.66 4.38
CA GLU A 843 2.98 44.68 5.81
C GLU A 843 1.70 44.49 6.67
N GLY A 844 1.77 43.66 7.71
CA GLY A 844 0.65 43.39 8.64
C GLY A 844 -0.32 42.29 8.18
N ASN A 845 -0.05 41.62 7.06
CA ASN A 845 -0.91 40.59 6.47
C ASN A 845 -0.94 39.26 7.24
N GLU A 846 0.05 39.00 8.09
CA GLU A 846 0.17 37.80 8.93
C GLU A 846 -1.02 37.58 9.88
N THR A 847 -1.82 38.62 10.14
CA THR A 847 -3.02 38.55 10.98
C THR A 847 -4.31 38.33 10.20
N ARG A 848 -4.31 38.54 8.87
CA ARG A 848 -5.51 38.62 8.02
C ARG A 848 -5.90 37.29 7.38
N GLY A 849 -4.92 36.44 7.06
CA GLY A 849 -5.09 35.06 6.56
C GLY A 849 -6.24 34.80 5.56
N PRO A 850 -6.32 35.48 4.39
CA PRO A 850 -7.16 35.03 3.29
C PRO A 850 -6.51 33.83 2.57
N GLN A 851 -7.31 33.03 1.86
CA GLN A 851 -6.79 32.01 0.97
C GLN A 851 -5.93 32.65 -0.13
N ALA A 852 -4.72 32.15 -0.34
CA ALA A 852 -3.81 32.64 -1.37
C ALA A 852 -3.09 31.44 -1.99
N LEU A 853 -3.71 30.78 -2.97
CA LEU A 853 -3.17 29.54 -3.51
C LEU A 853 -1.88 29.80 -4.31
N SER A 854 -0.87 28.98 -4.10
CA SER A 854 0.31 28.93 -4.97
C SER A 854 0.09 27.93 -6.10
N LEU A 855 -0.38 26.75 -5.75
CA LEU A 855 -0.58 25.65 -6.70
C LEU A 855 -1.99 25.09 -6.55
N TYR A 856 -2.69 24.95 -7.67
CA TYR A 856 -3.90 24.15 -7.77
C TYR A 856 -3.69 23.04 -8.80
N VAL A 857 -3.84 21.79 -8.37
CA VAL A 857 -3.82 20.63 -9.25
C VAL A 857 -5.22 20.04 -9.36
N GLU A 858 -5.68 19.92 -10.59
CA GLU A 858 -6.94 19.33 -11.00
C GLU A 858 -6.65 18.39 -12.18
N ALA A 859 -5.85 17.36 -11.91
CA ALA A 859 -5.33 16.41 -12.88
C ALA A 859 -4.81 15.14 -12.18
N ASP A 860 -4.59 14.07 -12.94
CA ASP A 860 -3.93 12.82 -12.49
C ASP A 860 -2.51 12.71 -13.06
N ARG A 861 -1.62 12.02 -12.34
CA ARG A 861 -0.21 11.78 -12.70
C ARG A 861 0.61 13.07 -12.80
N VAL A 862 0.66 13.82 -11.71
CA VAL A 862 1.35 15.11 -11.62
C VAL A 862 2.57 14.98 -10.70
N ALA A 863 3.76 15.31 -11.21
CA ALA A 863 5.00 15.17 -10.46
C ALA A 863 5.76 16.50 -10.29
N PHE A 864 6.36 16.69 -9.11
CA PHE A 864 7.24 17.81 -8.79
C PHE A 864 8.54 17.30 -8.16
N ASN A 865 9.69 17.77 -8.66
CA ASN A 865 11.01 17.41 -8.13
C ASN A 865 11.86 18.66 -7.86
N ASN A 866 12.47 18.74 -6.67
CA ASN A 866 13.31 19.89 -6.31
C ASN A 866 12.64 21.25 -6.57
N CYS A 867 11.36 21.36 -6.20
CA CYS A 867 10.59 22.60 -6.32
C CYS A 867 10.45 23.32 -4.97
N ARG A 868 9.97 24.56 -5.01
CA ARG A 868 9.45 25.26 -3.83
C ARG A 868 8.04 25.75 -4.10
N ILE A 869 7.07 25.32 -3.31
CA ILE A 869 5.67 25.73 -3.42
C ILE A 869 5.34 26.56 -2.18
N ARG A 870 5.18 27.88 -2.33
CA ARG A 870 5.14 28.81 -1.20
C ARG A 870 3.91 29.70 -1.21
N SER A 871 3.31 29.84 -0.04
CA SER A 871 2.28 30.84 0.27
C SER A 871 2.09 30.91 1.80
N TYR A 872 0.89 31.27 2.25
CA TYR A 872 0.49 31.39 3.65
C TYR A 872 -0.70 30.48 3.97
N GLN A 873 -1.90 30.83 3.51
CA GLN A 873 -3.08 29.97 3.66
C GLN A 873 -3.43 29.31 2.33
N ASP A 874 -3.76 28.03 2.37
CA ASP A 874 -4.17 27.23 1.21
C ASP A 874 -3.09 27.13 0.12
N THR A 875 -1.80 27.01 0.49
CA THR A 875 -0.66 27.00 -0.47
C THR A 875 -0.84 26.04 -1.64
N TYR A 876 -1.24 24.79 -1.38
CA TYR A 876 -1.42 23.75 -2.38
C TYR A 876 -2.80 23.11 -2.24
N LEU A 877 -3.57 23.21 -3.32
CA LEU A 877 -4.82 22.47 -3.50
C LEU A 877 -4.58 21.22 -4.36
N SER A 878 -4.72 20.05 -3.76
CA SER A 878 -4.75 18.77 -4.47
C SER A 878 -6.08 18.57 -5.20
N PRO A 879 -6.16 17.63 -6.15
CA PRO A 879 -7.38 17.38 -6.91
C PRO A 879 -8.57 17.09 -5.98
N LYS A 880 -9.77 17.54 -6.37
CA LYS A 880 -11.03 17.24 -5.70
C LYS A 880 -11.86 16.37 -6.64
N THR A 881 -12.53 15.33 -6.14
CA THR A 881 -13.17 14.36 -7.03
C THR A 881 -14.39 14.91 -7.77
N GLY A 882 -14.36 14.55 -9.05
CA GLY A 882 -15.38 14.68 -10.09
C GLY A 882 -14.88 14.07 -11.40
N ASN A 883 -13.89 13.16 -11.34
CA ASN A 883 -13.07 12.45 -12.36
C ASN A 883 -12.96 13.07 -13.76
N THR A 884 -13.18 14.37 -13.89
CA THR A 884 -13.17 15.12 -15.12
C THR A 884 -12.58 16.48 -14.81
N ASN A 885 -11.52 16.80 -15.53
CA ASN A 885 -10.84 18.08 -15.44
C ASN A 885 -11.83 19.18 -15.87
N THR A 886 -12.21 20.12 -15.01
CA THR A 886 -13.21 21.15 -15.35
C THR A 886 -12.79 22.07 -16.49
N GLY A 887 -11.48 22.17 -16.77
CA GLY A 887 -10.95 23.04 -17.82
C GLY A 887 -11.01 22.47 -19.23
N ASN A 888 -10.93 21.14 -19.38
CA ASN A 888 -10.83 20.50 -20.70
C ASN A 888 -11.74 19.25 -20.85
N ASN A 889 -12.51 18.93 -19.81
CA ASN A 889 -13.47 17.84 -19.76
C ASN A 889 -12.85 16.44 -20.04
N GLN A 890 -11.54 16.29 -19.83
CA GLN A 890 -10.83 15.01 -19.93
C GLN A 890 -10.93 14.21 -18.62
N PRO A 891 -11.01 12.87 -18.69
CA PRO A 891 -11.07 12.04 -17.50
C PRO A 891 -9.72 11.97 -16.77
N HIS A 892 -9.77 11.91 -15.45
CA HIS A 892 -8.62 11.64 -14.57
C HIS A 892 -9.09 10.76 -13.42
N TYR A 893 -8.56 9.54 -13.36
CA TYR A 893 -9.25 8.39 -12.75
C TYR A 893 -8.96 8.19 -11.26
N TYR A 894 -7.77 8.61 -10.81
CA TYR A 894 -7.26 8.32 -9.46
C TYR A 894 -6.68 9.54 -8.73
N ASP A 895 -6.64 10.73 -9.34
CA ASP A 895 -6.22 11.99 -8.69
C ASP A 895 -4.82 11.96 -8.03
N ARG A 896 -3.83 11.35 -8.69
CA ARG A 896 -2.52 11.04 -8.10
C ARG A 896 -1.45 12.10 -8.34
N ASN A 897 -0.77 12.51 -7.27
CA ASN A 897 0.36 13.44 -7.33
C ASN A 897 1.60 12.91 -6.59
N TYR A 898 2.79 13.26 -7.08
CA TYR A 898 4.08 12.91 -6.48
C TYR A 898 4.95 14.14 -6.27
N PHE A 899 5.45 14.33 -5.05
CA PHE A 899 6.38 15.40 -4.72
C PHE A 899 7.67 14.79 -4.17
N ARG A 900 8.81 15.09 -4.79
CA ARG A 900 10.13 14.64 -4.37
C ARG A 900 11.04 15.82 -4.09
N ASN A 901 11.84 15.76 -3.02
CA ASN A 901 12.84 16.80 -2.70
C ASN A 901 12.27 18.22 -2.68
N THR A 902 10.98 18.38 -2.42
CA THR A 902 10.26 19.64 -2.63
C THR A 902 9.99 20.30 -1.29
N MET A 903 10.19 21.63 -1.23
CA MET A 903 9.79 22.43 -0.07
C MET A 903 8.38 22.96 -0.28
N ILE A 904 7.51 22.75 0.71
CA ILE A 904 6.15 23.30 0.72
C ILE A 904 6.05 24.22 1.94
N GLU A 905 5.69 25.47 1.71
CA GLU A 905 5.68 26.52 2.73
C GLU A 905 4.27 27.06 2.96
N GLY A 906 3.86 27.18 4.22
CA GLY A 906 2.56 27.73 4.57
C GLY A 906 2.28 27.82 6.07
N ALA A 907 1.03 28.16 6.39
CA ALA A 907 0.56 28.50 7.74
C ALA A 907 -0.75 27.78 8.09
N VAL A 908 -1.82 28.05 7.35
CA VAL A 908 -3.17 27.50 7.63
C VAL A 908 -3.60 26.67 6.43
N ASP A 909 -3.99 25.42 6.68
CA ASP A 909 -4.56 24.51 5.68
C ASP A 909 -3.71 24.42 4.40
N PHE A 910 -2.39 24.55 4.54
CA PHE A 910 -1.58 24.88 3.38
C PHE A 910 -1.42 23.70 2.40
N ILE A 911 -1.79 22.49 2.81
CA ILE A 911 -2.04 21.35 1.92
C ILE A 911 -3.49 20.88 2.12
N TYR A 912 -4.34 21.04 1.13
CA TYR A 912 -5.77 20.71 1.25
C TYR A 912 -6.33 20.16 -0.06
N GLY A 913 -7.52 19.54 -0.04
CA GLY A 913 -8.09 18.85 -1.20
C GLY A 913 -8.31 17.34 -0.96
N GLY A 914 -8.41 16.57 -2.05
CA GLY A 914 -8.92 15.19 -2.03
C GLY A 914 -8.10 14.13 -2.79
N GLY A 915 -6.92 14.44 -3.33
CA GLY A 915 -6.13 13.48 -4.13
C GLY A 915 -5.31 12.48 -3.31
N ASP A 916 -4.82 11.43 -3.98
CA ASP A 916 -3.79 10.52 -3.45
C ASP A 916 -2.40 11.14 -3.71
N VAL A 917 -1.73 11.58 -2.65
CA VAL A 917 -0.49 12.38 -2.78
C VAL A 917 0.65 11.77 -1.97
N TYR A 918 1.76 11.47 -2.65
CA TYR A 918 2.97 10.94 -2.03
C TYR A 918 4.06 12.02 -1.97
N PHE A 919 4.47 12.38 -0.76
CA PHE A 919 5.56 13.33 -0.50
C PHE A 919 6.78 12.56 -0.03
N ASP A 920 7.83 12.53 -0.85
CA ASP A 920 9.08 11.81 -0.61
C ASP A 920 10.24 12.79 -0.42
N ASN A 921 10.94 12.68 0.71
CA ASN A 921 12.06 13.57 1.05
C ASN A 921 11.71 15.06 0.97
N CYS A 922 10.49 15.42 1.35
CA CYS A 922 9.99 16.79 1.27
C CYS A 922 10.26 17.58 2.57
N THR A 923 10.29 18.91 2.46
CA THR A 923 10.39 19.83 3.60
C THR A 923 9.12 20.65 3.75
N LEU A 924 8.46 20.58 4.90
CA LEU A 924 7.30 21.38 5.26
C LEU A 924 7.76 22.56 6.12
N ASN A 925 7.72 23.78 5.56
CA ASN A 925 8.18 25.00 6.22
C ASN A 925 7.00 25.82 6.79
N ILE A 926 6.88 25.89 8.11
CA ILE A 926 5.76 26.55 8.79
C ILE A 926 6.08 28.02 9.07
N VAL A 927 5.34 28.93 8.43
CA VAL A 927 5.66 30.39 8.52
C VAL A 927 4.88 31.14 9.60
N ARG A 928 3.87 30.51 10.22
CA ARG A 928 3.08 31.09 11.31
C ARG A 928 3.51 30.50 12.65
N GLU A 929 3.77 31.35 13.65
CA GLU A 929 4.29 30.94 14.95
C GLU A 929 3.29 30.13 15.80
N SER A 930 1.97 30.31 15.63
CA SER A 930 0.97 29.52 16.36
C SER A 930 -0.39 29.49 15.65
N GLY A 931 -1.20 28.45 15.90
CA GLY A 931 -2.53 28.30 15.32
C GLY A 931 -2.53 27.94 13.83
N GLY A 932 -1.45 27.32 13.35
CA GLY A 932 -1.35 26.78 11.98
C GLY A 932 -1.80 25.32 11.87
N TYR A 933 -2.09 24.90 10.64
CA TYR A 933 -2.49 23.53 10.29
C TYR A 933 -1.75 23.13 9.00
N ILE A 934 -1.04 22.00 9.04
CA ILE A 934 -0.31 21.52 7.85
C ILE A 934 -1.29 21.05 6.78
N VAL A 935 -2.16 20.09 7.13
CA VAL A 935 -3.15 19.56 6.19
C VAL A 935 -4.59 19.88 6.57
N ALA A 936 -5.43 20.09 5.55
CA ALA A 936 -6.89 20.16 5.67
C ALA A 936 -7.56 19.25 4.61
N PRO A 937 -7.39 17.92 4.74
CA PRO A 937 -7.86 16.96 3.74
C PRO A 937 -9.40 16.88 3.69
N SER A 938 -9.89 16.58 2.48
CA SER A 938 -11.29 16.39 2.13
C SER A 938 -11.43 15.17 1.19
N HIS A 939 -10.73 14.07 1.51
CA HIS A 939 -10.73 12.84 0.70
C HIS A 939 -12.11 12.19 0.65
N TYR A 940 -12.49 11.65 -0.51
CA TYR A 940 -13.85 11.17 -0.75
C TYR A 940 -13.97 9.65 -0.54
N THR A 941 -15.19 9.20 -0.24
CA THR A 941 -15.57 7.78 -0.29
C THR A 941 -15.88 7.36 -1.72
N ASP A 942 -15.76 6.06 -2.01
CA ASP A 942 -16.25 5.48 -3.26
C ASP A 942 -17.70 5.93 -3.50
N LEU A 943 -17.96 6.52 -4.66
CA LEU A 943 -19.32 6.88 -5.03
C LEU A 943 -20.09 5.61 -5.35
N LYS A 944 -21.34 5.56 -4.90
CA LYS A 944 -22.22 4.42 -5.10
C LYS A 944 -23.49 4.86 -5.80
N ASP A 945 -24.03 4.01 -6.67
CA ASP A 945 -25.38 4.20 -7.20
C ASP A 945 -26.43 4.01 -6.07
N ASN A 946 -27.69 4.26 -6.40
CA ASN A 946 -28.81 4.07 -5.47
C ASN A 946 -29.01 2.60 -5.05
N GLN A 947 -28.25 1.66 -5.63
CA GLN A 947 -28.24 0.23 -5.34
C GLN A 947 -27.02 -0.17 -4.48
N GLY A 948 -26.14 0.76 -4.16
CA GLY A 948 -24.95 0.53 -3.34
C GLY A 948 -23.73 -0.01 -4.11
N ASN A 949 -23.80 -0.13 -5.44
CA ASN A 949 -22.66 -0.54 -6.26
C ASN A 949 -21.70 0.64 -6.40
N ILE A 950 -20.39 0.39 -6.33
CA ILE A 950 -19.38 1.42 -6.56
C ILE A 950 -19.45 1.85 -8.02
N THR A 951 -19.80 3.11 -8.27
CA THR A 951 -19.85 3.74 -9.59
C THR A 951 -18.60 4.54 -9.91
N GLN A 952 -17.83 4.94 -8.89
CA GLN A 952 -16.59 5.68 -9.04
C GLN A 952 -15.68 5.39 -7.84
N VAL A 953 -14.46 4.95 -8.12
CA VAL A 953 -13.42 4.77 -7.11
C VAL A 953 -12.92 6.15 -6.67
N SER A 954 -12.82 6.36 -5.37
CA SER A 954 -12.30 7.59 -4.76
C SER A 954 -10.94 7.34 -4.09
N THR A 955 -10.44 8.35 -3.38
CA THR A 955 -9.14 8.37 -2.67
C THR A 955 -8.90 7.14 -1.81
N ARG A 956 -7.80 6.43 -2.04
CA ARG A 956 -7.46 5.20 -1.30
C ARG A 956 -6.53 5.45 -0.13
N TRP A 957 -5.53 6.28 -0.31
CA TRP A 957 -4.42 6.48 0.63
C TRP A 957 -4.41 7.87 1.27
N GLY A 958 -4.90 8.88 0.56
CA GLY A 958 -4.89 10.28 0.98
C GLY A 958 -3.49 10.88 0.91
N TYR A 959 -3.07 11.57 1.97
CA TYR A 959 -1.76 12.21 2.01
C TYR A 959 -0.74 11.37 2.77
N VAL A 960 0.35 11.02 2.08
CA VAL A 960 1.43 10.18 2.60
C VAL A 960 2.72 10.98 2.61
N PHE A 961 3.20 11.34 3.80
CA PHE A 961 4.49 12.00 4.00
C PHE A 961 5.54 10.96 4.42
N LYS A 962 6.52 10.70 3.56
CA LYS A 962 7.61 9.74 3.80
C LYS A 962 8.97 10.46 3.76
N ASN A 963 9.88 10.12 4.68
CA ASN A 963 11.21 10.74 4.77
C ASN A 963 11.14 12.28 4.92
N THR A 964 10.14 12.79 5.63
CA THR A 964 9.77 14.22 5.59
C THR A 964 10.42 15.01 6.72
N LYS A 965 10.70 16.29 6.48
CA LYS A 965 11.16 17.25 7.49
C LYS A 965 10.11 18.33 7.75
N ILE A 966 9.68 18.52 8.99
CA ILE A 966 8.83 19.63 9.42
C ILE A 966 9.72 20.67 10.11
N THR A 967 9.73 21.90 9.61
CA THR A 967 10.61 22.99 10.10
C THR A 967 9.89 24.33 10.06
N ALA A 968 10.60 25.40 10.42
CA ALA A 968 10.14 26.78 10.35
C ALA A 968 11.29 27.65 9.83
N PRO A 969 11.03 28.92 9.43
CA PRO A 969 12.10 29.84 9.07
C PRO A 969 13.20 29.88 10.12
N VAL A 970 14.45 30.03 9.66
CA VAL A 970 15.65 29.98 10.51
C VAL A 970 15.48 30.86 11.76
N GLY A 971 15.69 30.26 12.93
CA GLY A 971 15.57 30.94 14.23
C GLY A 971 14.15 31.02 14.80
N LYS A 972 13.14 30.44 14.12
CA LYS A 972 11.75 30.41 14.60
C LYS A 972 11.25 29.05 15.07
N GLU A 973 12.01 27.97 14.88
CA GLU A 973 11.59 26.60 15.21
C GLU A 973 11.09 26.47 16.66
N ASP A 974 11.83 27.03 17.63
CA ASP A 974 11.49 26.96 19.06
C ASP A 974 10.22 27.75 19.45
N LYS A 975 9.79 28.69 18.60
CA LYS A 975 8.61 29.54 18.83
C LYS A 975 7.41 29.10 18.00
N THR A 976 7.60 28.14 17.10
CA THR A 976 6.59 27.72 16.14
C THR A 976 5.81 26.53 16.68
N GLN A 977 4.49 26.67 16.72
CA GLN A 977 3.56 25.64 17.12
C GLN A 977 2.51 25.38 16.04
N VAL A 978 2.31 24.11 15.70
CA VAL A 978 1.45 23.72 14.56
C VAL A 978 0.68 22.43 14.84
N TYR A 979 -0.54 22.33 14.30
CA TYR A 979 -1.25 21.06 14.19
C TYR A 979 -0.85 20.38 12.88
N PHE A 980 -0.68 19.07 12.89
CA PHE A 980 -0.44 18.30 11.67
C PHE A 980 -1.64 18.37 10.73
N GLY A 981 -2.85 18.58 11.24
CA GLY A 981 -3.99 18.90 10.39
C GLY A 981 -5.31 19.07 11.13
N ARG A 982 -6.34 19.40 10.36
CA ARG A 982 -7.74 19.51 10.81
C ARG A 982 -8.72 18.89 9.78
N PRO A 983 -9.88 18.36 10.20
CA PRO A 983 -10.65 17.44 9.37
C PRO A 983 -11.68 18.21 8.55
N TRP A 984 -11.27 18.70 7.38
CA TRP A 984 -12.06 19.65 6.62
C TRP A 984 -13.46 19.13 6.27
N HIS A 985 -13.54 18.09 5.44
CA HIS A 985 -14.80 17.45 5.04
C HIS A 985 -14.58 15.97 4.67
N ASN A 986 -15.67 15.23 4.41
CA ASN A 986 -15.68 13.85 3.90
C ASN A 986 -14.92 12.85 4.81
N GLU A 987 -13.92 12.14 4.29
CA GLU A 987 -13.12 11.14 5.03
C GLU A 987 -11.62 11.48 5.03
N PRO A 988 -11.17 12.43 5.85
CA PRO A 988 -9.76 12.78 6.03
C PRO A 988 -8.86 11.54 6.25
N LYS A 989 -7.74 11.48 5.50
CA LYS A 989 -6.74 10.39 5.53
C LYS A 989 -5.34 10.99 5.41
N THR A 990 -4.51 10.89 6.44
CA THR A 990 -3.15 11.45 6.42
C THR A 990 -2.22 10.61 7.29
N VAL A 991 -1.01 10.34 6.78
CA VAL A 991 0.05 9.68 7.56
C VAL A 991 1.39 10.40 7.43
N PHE A 992 2.15 10.45 8.53
CA PHE A 992 3.55 10.88 8.56
C PHE A 992 4.44 9.70 8.95
N ILE A 993 5.39 9.33 8.10
CA ILE A 993 6.23 8.15 8.23
C ILE A 993 7.70 8.55 8.04
N ASP A 994 8.58 8.13 8.96
CA ASP A 994 10.01 8.50 8.96
C ASP A 994 10.20 10.01 8.87
N THR A 995 9.73 10.72 9.91
CA THR A 995 9.60 12.19 9.88
C THR A 995 10.44 12.85 10.97
N GLU A 996 11.27 13.82 10.58
CA GLU A 996 11.95 14.73 11.49
C GLU A 996 11.06 15.97 11.75
N CYS A 997 10.63 16.19 13.00
CA CYS A 997 9.81 17.34 13.39
C CYS A 997 10.61 18.31 14.26
N ARG A 998 11.02 19.46 13.69
CA ARG A 998 11.86 20.45 14.37
C ARG A 998 11.11 21.53 15.13
N VAL A 999 9.81 21.67 14.86
CA VAL A 999 8.91 22.61 15.55
C VAL A 999 8.18 21.90 16.69
N LYS A 1000 7.56 22.66 17.61
CA LYS A 1000 6.74 22.06 18.66
C LYS A 1000 5.33 21.74 18.12
N PRO A 1001 4.91 20.48 17.96
CA PRO A 1001 3.51 20.24 17.63
C PRO A 1001 2.59 20.56 18.81
N TYR A 1002 1.30 20.75 18.56
CA TYR A 1002 0.29 20.70 19.63
C TYR A 1002 0.13 19.28 20.18
N ASP A 1003 -0.30 19.18 21.43
CA ASP A 1003 -0.54 17.91 22.10
C ASP A 1003 -1.52 17.04 21.31
N GLY A 1004 -1.12 15.80 21.05
CA GLY A 1004 -1.89 14.85 20.26
C GLY A 1004 -1.95 15.14 18.75
N TYR A 1005 -1.08 16.01 18.23
CA TYR A 1005 -0.77 16.31 16.82
C TYR A 1005 -1.89 16.93 15.98
N TRP A 1006 -3.13 16.50 16.14
CA TRP A 1006 -4.24 16.86 15.26
C TRP A 1006 -5.28 17.72 15.96
N TYR A 1007 -6.02 18.51 15.17
CA TYR A 1007 -7.11 19.32 15.70
C TYR A 1007 -8.40 18.50 15.73
N PRO A 1008 -9.16 18.48 16.86
CA PRO A 1008 -10.23 17.50 17.08
C PRO A 1008 -11.53 17.79 16.31
N THR A 1009 -11.70 18.97 15.71
CA THR A 1009 -12.98 19.38 15.13
C THR A 1009 -12.86 20.31 13.93
N MET A 1010 -13.71 20.09 12.92
CA MET A 1010 -13.98 21.05 11.84
C MET A 1010 -15.26 20.63 11.12
N GLY A 1011 -15.19 19.78 10.09
CA GLY A 1011 -16.35 19.39 9.28
C GLY A 1011 -16.46 17.90 8.99
N ALA A 1012 -15.62 17.05 9.59
CA ALA A 1012 -15.67 15.60 9.46
C ALA A 1012 -15.02 14.88 10.65
N VAL A 1013 -15.27 13.57 10.74
CA VAL A 1013 -14.44 12.64 11.54
C VAL A 1013 -13.42 12.02 10.57
N PRO A 1014 -12.11 12.05 10.88
CA PRO A 1014 -11.10 11.40 10.03
C PRO A 1014 -11.32 9.90 9.89
N ALA A 1015 -11.00 9.35 8.72
CA ALA A 1015 -10.91 7.91 8.52
C ALA A 1015 -9.57 7.35 9.05
N LEU A 1016 -8.47 8.08 8.87
CA LEU A 1016 -7.15 7.70 9.37
C LEU A 1016 -6.26 8.92 9.57
N TRP A 1017 -5.69 9.07 10.77
CA TRP A 1017 -4.65 10.06 11.04
C TRP A 1017 -3.58 9.49 11.95
N ALA A 1018 -2.41 9.19 11.39
CA ALA A 1018 -1.40 8.48 12.12
C ALA A 1018 0.02 9.02 11.86
N VAL A 1019 0.92 8.68 12.77
CA VAL A 1019 2.35 8.96 12.66
C VAL A 1019 3.13 7.67 12.93
N TYR A 1020 4.31 7.54 12.34
CA TYR A 1020 5.19 6.38 12.48
C TYR A 1020 6.66 6.81 12.36
N ASN A 1021 7.51 6.35 13.28
CA ASN A 1021 8.93 6.69 13.33
C ASN A 1021 9.17 8.19 13.18
N ILE A 1022 8.72 8.94 14.18
CA ILE A 1022 8.88 10.40 14.24
C ILE A 1022 9.88 10.79 15.32
N TRP A 1023 10.76 11.74 15.02
CA TRP A 1023 11.78 12.24 15.96
C TRP A 1023 11.92 13.76 15.90
N ASP A 1024 12.42 14.35 16.98
CA ASP A 1024 12.65 15.79 17.08
C ASP A 1024 13.98 16.23 16.43
N LYS A 1025 14.28 17.53 16.42
CA LYS A 1025 15.53 18.08 15.88
C LYS A 1025 16.82 17.55 16.51
N ASN A 1026 16.74 16.92 17.68
CA ASN A 1026 17.88 16.34 18.38
C ASN A 1026 17.99 14.81 18.15
N GLY A 1027 17.07 14.22 17.38
CA GLY A 1027 16.99 12.79 17.13
C GLY A 1027 16.24 12.01 18.21
N TYR A 1028 15.53 12.68 19.13
CA TYR A 1028 14.73 11.98 20.14
C TYR A 1028 13.38 11.55 19.57
N LYS A 1029 13.04 10.28 19.76
CA LYS A 1029 11.75 9.74 19.33
C LYS A 1029 10.57 10.47 20.01
N MET A 1030 9.56 10.81 19.23
CA MET A 1030 8.33 11.44 19.67
C MET A 1030 7.20 10.41 19.82
N SER A 1031 6.05 10.81 20.39
CA SER A 1031 4.89 9.93 20.53
C SER A 1031 4.42 9.41 19.17
N GLU A 1032 4.17 8.11 19.07
CA GLU A 1032 3.60 7.49 17.86
C GLU A 1032 2.08 7.36 17.93
N THR A 1033 1.48 7.83 19.03
CA THR A 1033 0.04 7.88 19.24
C THR A 1033 -0.44 9.33 19.31
N SER A 1034 -1.54 9.63 18.62
CA SER A 1034 -2.18 10.94 18.60
C SER A 1034 -3.53 10.96 19.32
N ILE A 1035 -4.28 12.08 19.30
CA ILE A 1035 -5.69 12.03 19.72
C ILE A 1035 -6.49 11.09 18.81
N GLU A 1036 -7.57 10.51 19.36
CA GLU A 1036 -8.47 9.61 18.65
C GLU A 1036 -9.91 10.11 18.57
N ASP A 1037 -10.34 11.00 19.46
CA ASP A 1037 -11.72 11.50 19.52
C ASP A 1037 -11.87 12.77 18.67
N TYR A 1038 -12.82 12.72 17.72
CA TYR A 1038 -13.13 13.82 16.83
C TYR A 1038 -14.62 14.12 16.85
N TRP A 1039 -14.97 15.37 16.52
CA TRP A 1039 -16.36 15.78 16.44
C TRP A 1039 -16.55 16.92 15.45
N TYR A 1040 -17.77 17.09 14.95
CA TYR A 1040 -18.17 18.25 14.17
C TYR A 1040 -19.67 18.52 14.35
N GLU A 1041 -20.11 19.72 14.00
CA GLU A 1041 -21.53 20.08 14.01
C GLU A 1041 -22.12 19.99 12.60
N SER A 1042 -23.28 19.33 12.48
CA SER A 1042 -24.04 19.26 11.24
C SER A 1042 -25.52 19.42 11.53
N ASN A 1043 -26.18 20.37 10.86
CA ASN A 1043 -27.61 20.68 11.04
C ASN A 1043 -28.05 20.92 12.51
N GLY A 1044 -27.14 21.43 13.36
CA GLY A 1044 -27.40 21.69 14.78
C GLY A 1044 -27.18 20.49 15.72
N GLU A 1045 -26.70 19.35 15.21
CA GLU A 1045 -26.34 18.17 15.99
C GLU A 1045 -24.81 18.00 16.06
N THR A 1046 -24.30 17.59 17.22
CA THR A 1046 -22.88 17.21 17.38
C THR A 1046 -22.68 15.75 16.98
N ILE A 1047 -21.95 15.53 15.89
CA ILE A 1047 -21.52 14.21 15.45
C ILE A 1047 -20.15 13.93 16.07
N ARG A 1048 -19.99 12.78 16.72
CA ARG A 1048 -18.74 12.33 17.35
C ARG A 1048 -18.29 11.03 16.71
N GLY A 1049 -16.99 10.82 16.60
CA GLY A 1049 -16.42 9.59 16.11
C GLY A 1049 -14.96 9.46 16.49
N LYS A 1050 -14.39 8.29 16.20
CA LYS A 1050 -12.97 8.01 16.45
C LYS A 1050 -12.24 7.78 15.15
N ALA A 1051 -10.97 8.20 15.10
CA ALA A 1051 -10.05 7.84 14.03
C ALA A 1051 -8.85 7.08 14.60
N LYS A 1052 -8.31 6.15 13.80
CA LYS A 1052 -7.06 5.47 14.13
C LYS A 1052 -5.93 6.51 14.22
N ASN A 1053 -5.13 6.41 15.28
CA ASN A 1053 -4.19 7.43 15.75
C ASN A 1053 -2.70 6.99 15.77
N PHE A 1054 -2.40 5.79 15.25
CA PHE A 1054 -1.03 5.23 15.10
C PHE A 1054 -1.00 4.23 13.94
N LEU A 1055 0.17 3.92 13.39
CA LEU A 1055 0.38 2.81 12.44
C LEU A 1055 1.16 1.67 13.13
N THR A 1056 0.88 0.42 12.77
CA THR A 1056 1.80 -0.69 13.06
C THR A 1056 2.98 -0.67 12.09
N ASP A 1057 4.03 -1.45 12.40
CA ASP A 1057 5.16 -1.66 11.48
C ASP A 1057 4.68 -2.20 10.12
N GLU A 1058 3.74 -3.16 10.11
CA GLU A 1058 3.21 -3.72 8.85
C GLU A 1058 2.43 -2.68 8.05
N GLU A 1059 1.60 -1.88 8.72
CA GLU A 1059 0.86 -0.82 8.06
C GLU A 1059 1.78 0.23 7.49
N ALA A 1060 2.78 0.68 8.25
CA ALA A 1060 3.78 1.64 7.80
C ALA A 1060 4.60 1.10 6.60
N ALA A 1061 4.92 -0.20 6.59
CA ALA A 1061 5.61 -0.85 5.48
C ALA A 1061 4.77 -0.89 4.18
N SER A 1062 3.44 -0.91 4.29
CA SER A 1062 2.54 -0.92 3.12
C SER A 1062 2.48 0.42 2.35
N TYR A 1063 2.87 1.55 2.98
CA TYR A 1063 2.89 2.89 2.36
C TYR A 1063 4.09 3.09 1.42
N THR A 1064 4.24 2.21 0.44
CA THR A 1064 5.23 2.31 -0.63
C THR A 1064 4.75 3.28 -1.73
N LEU A 1065 5.69 3.85 -2.48
CA LEU A 1065 5.38 4.70 -3.64
C LEU A 1065 4.46 3.95 -4.63
N GLU A 1066 4.78 2.68 -4.89
CA GLU A 1066 4.03 1.82 -5.80
C GLU A 1066 2.60 1.61 -5.31
N ASN A 1067 2.39 1.25 -4.04
CA ASN A 1067 1.05 1.00 -3.52
C ASN A 1067 0.17 2.26 -3.55
N VAL A 1068 0.76 3.41 -3.19
CA VAL A 1068 0.02 4.68 -3.12
C VAL A 1068 -0.35 5.21 -4.51
N LEU A 1069 0.54 5.03 -5.50
CA LEU A 1069 0.37 5.62 -6.83
C LEU A 1069 -0.10 4.63 -7.91
N SER A 1070 -0.23 3.34 -7.60
CA SER A 1070 -0.74 2.38 -8.58
C SER A 1070 -2.21 2.67 -8.92
N GLY A 1071 -3.09 2.87 -7.94
CA GLY A 1071 -4.53 2.99 -8.20
C GLY A 1071 -5.20 1.64 -7.96
N ASP A 1072 -5.89 1.07 -8.95
CA ASP A 1072 -6.55 -0.25 -8.81
C ASP A 1072 -5.78 -1.43 -9.43
N GLY A 1073 -4.59 -1.21 -9.98
CA GLY A 1073 -3.75 -2.25 -10.57
C GLY A 1073 -4.24 -2.77 -11.94
N SER A 1074 -5.33 -2.23 -12.49
CA SER A 1074 -5.92 -2.61 -13.78
C SER A 1074 -5.88 -1.42 -14.76
N ASP A 1075 -5.85 -1.64 -16.08
CA ASP A 1075 -5.74 -0.50 -17.02
C ASP A 1075 -7.03 -0.22 -17.79
N ALA A 1076 -7.67 0.92 -17.49
CA ALA A 1076 -8.23 1.78 -18.53
C ALA A 1076 -7.88 3.26 -18.23
N THR A 1077 -6.61 3.62 -18.45
CA THR A 1077 -5.92 4.91 -18.32
C THR A 1077 -5.67 5.45 -16.90
N THR A 1078 -4.87 4.87 -15.99
CA THR A 1078 -3.78 3.89 -16.06
C THR A 1078 -3.57 3.38 -14.62
N GLY A 1079 -4.21 2.28 -14.21
CA GLY A 1079 -4.19 1.81 -12.80
C GLY A 1079 -2.84 1.28 -12.30
N VAL A 1080 -1.74 1.60 -12.98
CA VAL A 1080 -0.36 1.57 -12.47
C VAL A 1080 0.36 2.83 -12.94
N TRP A 1081 0.87 3.67 -12.04
CA TRP A 1081 1.70 4.84 -12.37
C TRP A 1081 3.02 4.83 -11.60
N ASN A 1082 4.13 4.96 -12.34
CA ASN A 1082 5.47 5.07 -11.78
C ASN A 1082 6.11 6.41 -12.18
N PRO A 1083 6.26 7.38 -11.25
CA PRO A 1083 6.88 8.67 -11.54
C PRO A 1083 8.41 8.66 -11.48
N LEU A 1084 9.06 7.58 -11.01
CA LEU A 1084 10.51 7.55 -10.78
C LEU A 1084 11.36 7.87 -12.03
N PRO A 1085 11.01 7.39 -13.24
CA PRO A 1085 11.76 7.76 -14.45
C PRO A 1085 11.78 9.26 -14.73
N MET A 1086 10.73 10.00 -14.33
CA MET A 1086 10.65 11.45 -14.56
C MET A 1086 11.68 12.22 -13.73
N VAL A 1087 11.93 11.76 -12.50
CA VAL A 1087 12.76 12.44 -11.49
C VAL A 1087 14.18 11.88 -11.40
N GLU A 1088 14.55 10.98 -12.31
CA GLU A 1088 15.85 10.35 -12.33
C GLU A 1088 16.90 11.29 -12.95
N GLN A 1089 17.99 11.51 -12.23
CA GLN A 1089 19.08 12.35 -12.71
C GLN A 1089 20.05 11.55 -13.58
N THR A 1090 20.44 12.14 -14.71
CA THR A 1090 21.53 11.69 -15.57
C THR A 1090 22.89 11.93 -14.91
N ALA A 1091 23.96 11.35 -15.47
CA ALA A 1091 25.30 11.49 -14.93
C ALA A 1091 25.80 12.94 -15.00
N LYS A 1092 26.43 13.43 -13.92
CA LYS A 1092 27.12 14.72 -13.88
C LYS A 1092 28.20 14.78 -14.97
N PRO A 1093 28.12 15.73 -15.94
CA PRO A 1093 29.10 15.84 -17.01
C PRO A 1093 30.51 16.15 -16.48
N VAL A 1094 31.52 15.56 -17.12
CA VAL A 1094 32.93 15.80 -16.83
C VAL A 1094 33.57 16.50 -18.03
N ILE A 1095 33.93 17.77 -17.85
CA ILE A 1095 34.47 18.61 -18.92
C ILE A 1095 35.98 18.36 -19.10
N SER A 1096 36.39 18.32 -20.37
CA SER A 1096 37.76 18.24 -20.85
C SER A 1096 38.01 19.33 -21.90
N GLY A 1097 39.23 19.87 -21.94
CA GLY A 1097 39.59 20.93 -22.88
C GLY A 1097 41.02 20.81 -23.37
N ILE A 1098 41.35 21.59 -24.41
CA ILE A 1098 42.72 21.72 -24.91
C ILE A 1098 43.22 23.12 -24.58
N GLU A 1099 44.42 23.19 -23.99
CA GLU A 1099 45.06 24.45 -23.60
C GLU A 1099 45.10 25.43 -24.78
N GLY A 1100 44.62 26.66 -24.57
CA GLY A 1100 44.62 27.72 -25.58
C GLY A 1100 43.55 27.60 -26.68
N THR A 1101 42.61 26.65 -26.58
CA THR A 1101 41.50 26.50 -27.55
C THR A 1101 40.16 26.98 -27.00
N ALA A 1102 39.30 27.46 -27.92
CA ALA A 1102 37.94 27.92 -27.60
C ALA A 1102 36.92 26.78 -27.48
N THR A 1103 37.26 25.59 -27.99
CA THR A 1103 36.41 24.40 -28.00
C THR A 1103 36.72 23.51 -26.79
N PHE A 1104 35.68 23.01 -26.13
CA PHE A 1104 35.78 22.04 -25.04
C PHE A 1104 34.71 20.97 -25.21
N GLY A 1105 34.87 19.83 -24.54
CA GLY A 1105 33.92 18.72 -24.63
C GLY A 1105 33.82 17.91 -23.35
N TRP A 1106 32.91 16.95 -23.32
CA TRP A 1106 32.65 16.10 -22.15
C TRP A 1106 32.34 14.67 -22.57
N THR A 1107 32.41 13.74 -21.62
CA THR A 1107 32.01 12.36 -21.85
C THR A 1107 30.52 12.28 -22.12
N ALA A 1108 30.13 11.55 -23.17
CA ALA A 1108 28.74 11.30 -23.51
C ALA A 1108 28.02 10.56 -22.38
N ASP A 1109 26.75 10.91 -22.17
CA ASP A 1109 25.83 10.17 -21.31
C ASP A 1109 24.79 9.53 -22.24
N GLU A 1110 24.71 8.19 -22.21
CA GLU A 1110 23.86 7.42 -23.11
C GLU A 1110 22.35 7.60 -22.85
N TYR A 1111 21.98 8.18 -21.69
CA TYR A 1111 20.60 8.46 -21.30
C TYR A 1111 20.27 9.96 -21.34
N ALA A 1112 21.21 10.79 -21.78
CA ALA A 1112 20.98 12.20 -22.00
C ALA A 1112 20.37 12.45 -23.39
N ILE A 1113 19.25 13.16 -23.44
CA ILE A 1113 18.68 13.62 -24.72
C ILE A 1113 19.44 14.83 -25.28
N CYS A 1114 20.00 15.67 -24.40
CA CYS A 1114 20.82 16.84 -24.73
C CYS A 1114 21.58 17.35 -23.51
N TYR A 1115 22.30 18.46 -23.69
CA TYR A 1115 23.08 19.15 -22.67
C TYR A 1115 22.71 20.63 -22.58
N VAL A 1116 22.66 21.16 -21.36
CA VAL A 1116 22.51 22.60 -21.07
C VAL A 1116 23.88 23.18 -20.80
N ILE A 1117 24.23 24.25 -21.52
CA ILE A 1117 25.53 24.92 -21.42
C ILE A 1117 25.38 26.24 -20.70
N ASN A 1118 26.08 26.39 -19.57
CA ASN A 1118 26.18 27.64 -18.83
C ASN A 1118 27.54 28.29 -19.11
N ILE A 1119 27.54 29.59 -19.41
CA ILE A 1119 28.74 30.41 -19.60
C ILE A 1119 28.62 31.64 -18.71
N ASN A 1120 29.62 31.85 -17.85
CA ASN A 1120 29.73 32.96 -16.90
C ASN A 1120 28.45 33.13 -16.05
N GLY A 1121 27.87 32.01 -15.62
CA GLY A 1121 26.66 31.98 -14.79
C GLY A 1121 25.34 32.07 -15.55
N LYS A 1122 25.35 32.14 -16.89
CA LYS A 1122 24.14 32.24 -17.73
C LYS A 1122 24.00 31.07 -18.69
N VAL A 1123 22.78 30.57 -18.88
CA VAL A 1123 22.48 29.56 -19.91
C VAL A 1123 22.70 30.16 -21.30
N ALA A 1124 23.70 29.64 -22.01
CA ALA A 1124 24.13 30.11 -23.31
C ALA A 1124 23.54 29.31 -24.47
N GLY A 1125 23.26 28.01 -24.27
CA GLY A 1125 22.76 27.17 -25.34
C GLY A 1125 22.41 25.75 -24.89
N PHE A 1126 21.87 25.00 -25.85
CA PHE A 1126 21.49 23.60 -25.71
C PHE A 1126 22.07 22.84 -26.89
N THR A 1127 22.62 21.65 -26.65
CA THR A 1127 23.24 20.87 -27.72
C THR A 1127 23.04 19.38 -27.50
N THR A 1128 22.88 18.62 -28.59
CA THR A 1128 22.96 17.15 -28.59
C THR A 1128 24.40 16.67 -28.77
N GLU A 1129 25.30 17.57 -29.17
CA GLU A 1129 26.73 17.28 -29.29
C GLU A 1129 27.39 17.26 -27.90
N THR A 1130 28.51 16.55 -27.79
CA THR A 1130 29.30 16.48 -26.55
C THR A 1130 30.46 17.49 -26.51
N HIS A 1131 30.32 18.58 -27.27
CA HIS A 1131 31.28 19.68 -27.32
C HIS A 1131 30.57 21.02 -27.53
N TYR A 1132 31.26 22.10 -27.16
CA TYR A 1132 30.77 23.47 -27.33
C TYR A 1132 31.93 24.45 -27.52
N GLU A 1133 31.66 25.60 -28.14
CA GLU A 1133 32.64 26.69 -28.33
C GLU A 1133 32.26 27.93 -27.50
N ALA A 1134 33.24 28.49 -26.79
CA ALA A 1134 33.08 29.71 -25.99
C ALA A 1134 34.36 30.56 -26.04
N ASN A 1135 34.34 31.77 -25.47
CA ASN A 1135 35.54 32.61 -25.50
C ASN A 1135 36.58 32.10 -24.49
N LEU A 1136 37.86 32.30 -24.81
CA LEU A 1136 38.94 31.99 -23.87
C LEU A 1136 38.73 32.73 -22.55
N ASN A 1137 38.95 32.02 -21.45
CA ASN A 1137 38.73 32.44 -20.06
C ASN A 1137 37.27 32.56 -19.61
N ASP A 1138 36.29 32.21 -20.45
CA ASP A 1138 34.92 32.04 -19.97
C ASP A 1138 34.88 30.89 -18.94
N VAL A 1139 34.09 31.06 -17.87
CA VAL A 1139 33.80 30.00 -16.90
C VAL A 1139 32.56 29.26 -17.35
N VAL A 1140 32.62 27.95 -17.51
CA VAL A 1140 31.52 27.15 -18.04
C VAL A 1140 31.17 25.99 -17.13
N THR A 1141 29.87 25.63 -17.13
CA THR A 1141 29.38 24.37 -16.58
C THR A 1141 28.42 23.71 -17.56
N VAL A 1142 28.32 22.40 -17.48
CA VAL A 1142 27.46 21.59 -18.35
C VAL A 1142 26.58 20.69 -17.49
N GLN A 1143 25.30 20.58 -17.86
CA GLN A 1143 24.35 19.64 -17.29
C GLN A 1143 23.82 18.72 -18.39
N SER A 1144 23.65 17.44 -18.09
CA SER A 1144 22.94 16.49 -18.93
C SER A 1144 21.44 16.50 -18.61
N VAL A 1145 20.61 16.07 -19.57
CA VAL A 1145 19.15 16.15 -19.50
C VAL A 1145 18.54 14.78 -19.80
N ASN A 1146 17.70 14.24 -18.91
CA ASN A 1146 16.99 12.97 -19.17
C ASN A 1146 15.83 13.13 -20.17
N GLU A 1147 15.16 12.04 -20.56
CA GLU A 1147 14.08 12.06 -21.56
C GLU A 1147 12.81 12.84 -21.16
N TYR A 1148 12.64 13.08 -19.86
CA TYR A 1148 11.56 13.87 -19.26
C TYR A 1148 11.99 15.30 -18.90
N GLY A 1149 13.25 15.67 -19.15
CA GLY A 1149 13.80 17.00 -18.92
C GLY A 1149 14.54 17.20 -17.59
N ALA A 1150 14.61 16.21 -16.70
CA ALA A 1150 15.33 16.34 -15.43
C ALA A 1150 16.81 16.64 -15.67
N LEU A 1151 17.37 17.54 -14.85
CA LEU A 1151 18.76 17.98 -14.98
C LEU A 1151 19.67 17.19 -14.04
N SER A 1152 20.84 16.81 -14.54
CA SER A 1152 21.93 16.35 -13.68
C SER A 1152 22.44 17.46 -12.76
N GLU A 1153 23.26 17.11 -11.78
CA GLU A 1153 24.18 18.08 -11.19
C GLU A 1153 25.03 18.74 -12.30
N ALA A 1154 25.31 20.03 -12.13
CA ALA A 1154 26.25 20.73 -13.00
C ALA A 1154 27.65 20.14 -12.86
N SER A 1155 28.37 20.08 -13.97
CA SER A 1155 29.81 19.82 -13.97
C SER A 1155 30.54 20.77 -13.02
N ASP A 1156 31.77 20.41 -12.64
CA ASP A 1156 32.65 21.38 -12.01
C ASP A 1156 32.89 22.57 -12.96
N GLU A 1157 33.15 23.75 -12.39
CA GLU A 1157 33.49 24.95 -13.17
C GLU A 1157 34.75 24.71 -14.01
N PHE A 1158 34.64 24.98 -15.31
CA PHE A 1158 35.74 24.86 -16.27
C PHE A 1158 36.07 26.22 -16.86
N ILE A 1159 37.36 26.56 -16.93
CA ILE A 1159 37.83 27.78 -17.61
C ILE A 1159 38.20 27.42 -19.05
N VAL A 1160 37.56 28.04 -20.03
CA VAL A 1160 37.80 27.79 -21.45
C VAL A 1160 39.24 28.15 -21.83
N GLY A 1161 39.89 27.23 -22.55
CA GLY A 1161 41.33 27.31 -22.84
C GLY A 1161 42.23 26.68 -21.78
N SER A 1162 41.66 26.04 -20.74
CA SER A 1162 42.39 25.16 -19.82
C SER A 1162 42.24 23.68 -20.20
N ILE A 1163 42.98 22.78 -19.54
CA ILE A 1163 42.99 21.33 -19.86
C ILE A 1163 41.80 20.60 -19.19
N GLY A 1164 41.15 21.23 -18.20
CA GLY A 1164 40.01 20.67 -17.45
C GLY A 1164 40.41 19.84 -16.23
N THR A 1165 39.44 19.56 -15.35
CA THR A 1165 39.64 18.76 -14.12
C THR A 1165 39.62 17.25 -14.39
N GLY A 1166 39.09 16.84 -15.55
CA GLY A 1166 38.91 15.46 -16.01
C GLY A 1166 40.16 14.75 -16.54
N VAL A 1167 41.38 15.27 -16.31
CA VAL A 1167 42.60 14.54 -16.71
C VAL A 1167 42.75 13.31 -15.80
N GLU A 1168 42.44 12.13 -16.33
CA GLU A 1168 42.88 10.86 -15.75
C GLU A 1168 44.41 10.83 -15.75
N ASN A 1169 45.00 10.24 -14.69
CA ASN A 1169 46.45 10.06 -14.62
C ASN A 1169 46.92 9.30 -15.86
N THR A 1170 47.69 9.94 -16.73
CA THR A 1170 48.47 9.21 -17.74
C THR A 1170 49.60 8.49 -17.03
N THR A 1171 49.91 7.26 -17.42
CA THR A 1171 51.08 6.53 -16.91
C THR A 1171 52.32 7.41 -17.10
N LEU A 1172 52.99 7.77 -16.00
CA LEU A 1172 54.26 8.50 -16.06
C LEU A 1172 55.26 7.68 -16.89
N GLU A 1173 56.07 8.33 -17.73
CA GLU A 1173 57.18 7.68 -18.43
C GLU A 1173 57.98 6.81 -17.44
N ASN A 1174 58.35 5.57 -17.85
CA ASN A 1174 58.81 4.45 -17.00
C ASN A 1174 59.86 4.74 -15.90
N ASN A 1175 60.50 5.90 -15.91
CA ASN A 1175 61.53 6.30 -14.97
C ASN A 1175 61.11 7.46 -14.05
N ILE A 1176 60.06 8.24 -14.34
CA ILE A 1176 59.69 9.44 -13.58
C ILE A 1176 58.68 9.10 -12.48
N SER A 1177 58.97 9.51 -11.24
CA SER A 1177 58.02 9.44 -10.11
C SER A 1177 57.80 10.79 -9.46
N VAL A 1178 56.56 11.04 -9.02
CA VAL A 1178 56.16 12.29 -8.39
C VAL A 1178 55.63 12.00 -6.99
N ILE A 1179 56.15 12.71 -5.99
CA ILE A 1179 55.87 12.47 -4.57
C ILE A 1179 55.51 13.78 -3.90
N GLY A 1180 54.32 13.87 -3.33
CA GLY A 1180 53.93 14.97 -2.45
C GLY A 1180 54.40 14.74 -1.01
N GLY A 1181 54.96 15.76 -0.39
CA GLY A 1181 55.43 15.77 1.00
C GLY A 1181 55.00 17.04 1.73
N LYS A 1182 55.46 17.24 2.97
CA LYS A 1182 55.10 18.43 3.76
C LYS A 1182 55.56 19.73 3.08
N GLY A 1183 54.62 20.47 2.47
CA GLY A 1183 54.90 21.70 1.71
C GLY A 1183 55.83 21.55 0.49
N THR A 1184 55.99 20.35 -0.08
CA THR A 1184 56.86 20.13 -1.26
C THR A 1184 56.31 19.09 -2.24
N ILE A 1185 56.61 19.26 -3.53
CA ILE A 1185 56.45 18.26 -4.59
C ILE A 1185 57.83 17.81 -5.06
N SER A 1186 58.12 16.52 -4.97
CA SER A 1186 59.38 15.93 -5.44
C SER A 1186 59.17 15.19 -6.75
N VAL A 1187 59.94 15.56 -7.77
CA VAL A 1187 60.02 14.82 -9.04
C VAL A 1187 61.35 14.07 -9.08
N ARG A 1188 61.29 12.76 -9.28
CA ARG A 1188 62.42 11.82 -9.25
C ARG A 1188 62.50 11.06 -10.56
N GLY A 1189 63.70 10.57 -10.88
CA GLY A 1189 63.98 9.78 -12.09
C GLY A 1189 64.26 10.60 -13.35
N ILE A 1190 64.78 11.82 -13.19
CA ILE A 1190 65.09 12.72 -14.31
C ILE A 1190 66.52 12.43 -14.81
N GLU A 1191 66.63 11.79 -15.98
CA GLU A 1191 67.90 11.44 -16.64
C GLU A 1191 68.27 12.38 -17.80
N THR A 1192 67.29 13.04 -18.41
CA THR A 1192 67.44 14.04 -19.47
C THR A 1192 66.76 15.35 -19.07
N ALA A 1193 66.93 16.42 -19.86
CA ALA A 1193 66.19 17.66 -19.63
C ALA A 1193 64.67 17.38 -19.70
N THR A 1194 63.93 17.77 -18.67
CA THR A 1194 62.49 17.56 -18.54
C THR A 1194 61.81 18.87 -18.18
N ASP A 1195 60.80 19.25 -18.96
CA ASP A 1195 59.96 20.41 -18.65
C ASP A 1195 58.91 20.02 -17.62
N ILE A 1196 58.96 20.68 -16.45
CA ILE A 1196 57.99 20.51 -15.37
C ILE A 1196 57.09 21.74 -15.30
N LYS A 1197 55.78 21.51 -15.34
CA LYS A 1197 54.76 22.51 -15.05
C LYS A 1197 53.87 22.02 -13.90
N ILE A 1198 53.70 22.85 -12.88
CA ILE A 1198 52.80 22.62 -11.75
C ILE A 1198 51.63 23.56 -11.90
N TYR A 1199 50.43 23.00 -11.88
CA TYR A 1199 49.17 23.72 -11.88
C TYR A 1199 48.46 23.49 -10.54
N GLY A 1200 47.79 24.52 -10.03
CA GLY A 1200 46.81 24.34 -8.97
C GLY A 1200 45.64 23.50 -9.49
N ILE A 1201 44.84 22.91 -8.59
CA ILE A 1201 43.67 22.13 -8.98
C ILE A 1201 42.64 22.93 -9.81
N ASN A 1202 42.66 24.25 -9.69
CA ASN A 1202 41.88 25.19 -10.50
C ASN A 1202 42.51 25.48 -11.88
N GLY A 1203 43.52 24.72 -12.31
CA GLY A 1203 44.20 24.88 -13.60
C GLY A 1203 45.17 26.06 -13.69
N THR A 1204 45.36 26.83 -12.61
CA THR A 1204 46.29 27.99 -12.63
C THR A 1204 47.73 27.50 -12.63
N LEU A 1205 48.57 27.97 -13.56
CA LEU A 1205 49.99 27.66 -13.55
C LEU A 1205 50.66 28.26 -12.30
N VAL A 1206 51.09 27.39 -11.39
CA VAL A 1206 51.79 27.74 -10.15
C VAL A 1206 53.28 27.92 -10.42
N GLN A 1207 53.86 27.01 -11.23
CA GLN A 1207 55.28 27.02 -11.50
C GLN A 1207 55.60 26.32 -12.84
N SER A 1208 56.59 26.81 -13.56
CA SER A 1208 57.12 26.19 -14.79
C SER A 1208 58.64 26.28 -14.78
N LEU A 1209 59.33 25.16 -14.99
CA LEU A 1209 60.79 25.11 -15.09
C LEU A 1209 61.28 23.89 -15.87
N GLU A 1210 62.37 24.05 -16.62
CA GLU A 1210 63.15 22.94 -17.16
C GLU A 1210 64.12 22.44 -16.07
N VAL A 1211 64.20 21.13 -15.87
CA VAL A 1211 65.12 20.50 -14.92
C VAL A 1211 65.97 19.43 -15.57
N HIS A 1212 67.22 19.32 -15.13
CA HIS A 1212 68.18 18.33 -15.64
C HIS A 1212 68.53 17.25 -14.59
N ARG A 1213 67.82 17.24 -13.46
CA ARG A 1213 68.03 16.32 -12.33
C ARG A 1213 66.79 16.30 -11.45
N ASN A 1214 66.69 15.28 -10.59
CA ASN A 1214 65.67 15.20 -9.54
C ASN A 1214 65.53 16.52 -8.77
N VAL A 1215 64.30 16.97 -8.58
CA VAL A 1215 63.98 18.25 -7.95
C VAL A 1215 62.94 18.08 -6.86
N SER A 1216 62.96 18.97 -5.87
CA SER A 1216 61.89 19.12 -4.88
C SER A 1216 61.49 20.60 -4.86
N LEU A 1217 60.22 20.88 -5.13
CA LEU A 1217 59.67 22.21 -5.34
C LEU A 1217 58.76 22.54 -4.15
N SER A 1218 58.99 23.67 -3.49
CA SER A 1218 58.15 24.12 -2.39
C SER A 1218 56.85 24.71 -2.92
N VAL A 1219 55.73 24.17 -2.45
CA VAL A 1219 54.38 24.66 -2.75
C VAL A 1219 53.52 24.60 -1.48
N PRO A 1220 52.53 25.48 -1.32
CA PRO A 1220 51.58 25.40 -0.20
C PRO A 1220 50.90 24.03 -0.10
N ALA A 1221 50.41 23.66 1.09
CA ALA A 1221 49.57 22.47 1.25
C ALA A 1221 48.33 22.58 0.33
N GLY A 1222 48.00 21.51 -0.38
CA GLY A 1222 46.95 21.52 -1.40
C GLY A 1222 47.10 20.42 -2.46
N GLN A 1223 46.14 20.37 -3.38
CA GLN A 1223 46.16 19.47 -4.54
C GLN A 1223 46.68 20.20 -5.79
N TYR A 1224 47.57 19.53 -6.52
CA TYR A 1224 48.22 20.06 -7.71
C TYR A 1224 48.18 19.05 -8.86
N ILE A 1225 48.26 19.56 -10.08
CA ILE A 1225 48.49 18.79 -11.29
C ILE A 1225 49.92 19.06 -11.75
N LEU A 1226 50.76 18.03 -11.82
CA LEU A 1226 52.10 18.13 -12.35
C LEU A 1226 52.15 17.54 -13.76
N LYS A 1227 52.64 18.32 -14.72
CA LYS A 1227 52.98 17.88 -16.06
C LYS A 1227 54.50 17.80 -16.21
N ALA A 1228 55.01 16.63 -16.56
CA ALA A 1228 56.41 16.38 -16.88
C ALA A 1228 56.48 15.89 -18.34
N ASN A 1229 56.98 16.72 -19.25
CA ASN A 1229 56.88 16.51 -20.70
C ASN A 1229 55.41 16.26 -21.15
N ASN A 1230 55.12 15.05 -21.64
CA ASN A 1230 53.77 14.62 -22.07
C ASN A 1230 52.98 13.87 -20.98
N SER A 1231 53.58 13.60 -19.82
CA SER A 1231 52.93 12.87 -18.73
C SER A 1231 52.32 13.82 -17.69
N VAL A 1232 51.15 13.47 -17.15
CA VAL A 1232 50.42 14.23 -16.13
C VAL A 1232 50.15 13.36 -14.91
N SER A 1233 50.38 13.90 -13.71
CA SER A 1233 50.10 13.25 -12.42
C SER A 1233 49.43 14.24 -11.45
N LYS A 1234 48.35 13.80 -10.79
CA LYS A 1234 47.82 14.51 -9.62
C LYS A 1234 48.73 14.26 -8.40
N VAL A 1235 49.00 15.30 -7.62
CA VAL A 1235 49.82 15.21 -6.40
C VAL A 1235 49.17 15.99 -5.26
N LEU A 1236 49.04 15.32 -4.12
CA LEU A 1236 48.60 15.91 -2.86
C LEU A 1236 49.82 16.32 -2.02
N VAL A 1237 49.83 17.56 -1.56
CA VAL A 1237 50.87 18.14 -0.70
C VAL A 1237 50.26 18.41 0.66
N TYR A 1238 50.82 17.79 1.70
CA TYR A 1238 50.33 17.87 3.09
C TYR A 1238 50.94 19.03 3.87
#